data_AF-A0A370N6I1-F1
#
_entry.id   AF-A0A370N6I1-F1
#
_cell.length_a   1.000
_cell.length_b   1.000
_cell.length_c   1.000
_cell.angle_alpha   90.00
_cell.angle_beta   90.00
_cell.angle_gamma   90.00
#
_symmetry.space_group_name_H-M   'P 1'
#
loop_
_entity.id
_entity.type
_entity.pdbx_description
1 polymer ?
#
loop_
_entity_poly.entity_id
_entity_poly.type
_entity_poly.pdbx_seq_one_letter_code
_entity_poly.pdbx_strand_id
1 'polypeptide(L)'
;MPRILSGVQSTVPTVAESPPPFDTAAWLAKLNDAQREAVEYGAATPNEPPGALLVIAGAGSGKTNTLAHRVANLVVNGADPRRILLLTFSRRAALEMTRRVARIAGAALGARAALAQGLTWSGTFHSVGARLLREYADLIGLAPAFTINDREDSADLMNFVRHELGLSAKERRFPAKSTCFAIYSRVVNTGASLADVLDHAFPWCREWEADLRMLFAAYVEAKQKQSVLDYDDLLLYWSHMAAEPSIAADMSARFDHVLVDEYQDTNRLQASILLALKPDGRGLTVVGDDAQSIYSFRGATVRNILDFPAHFDPPARQVTLDRNYRSTGPILAASNAVIELASERYTKNLWTEKASAQLPRLVTVAGEAEQARYVVEQVLEAREQGMQLKSQAVLFRAAHHSAALEIELTRRNIPFVKFGGLKFLDSVHVKDVLAVLRWAENPRDRIAGFRVVQLLPGVGPATAAKVLDEVVARAGAGTGNPADTAGSTLAAFTPPPRAQEDWHPFVTLMSSVYGRQTPWPAEFEMVRRWYEPHLERNHEDAAIRHADVLQMESIAGTYPSRERFLTELTLDPPDATSDESGVPLLDEDYLILSTIHSAKGQEWRNVFVLNGVDGCIPSDLGTGSEDEIDEERRLLYVAMTRAKEDLHIVVPQRFYVHNQPHLGDRHVWASRTRFIPAHLMPLFEAYAWPRVPVPGAPSAAGLAAAAQAKIEIGAKLRKMWD
;
A
#
# COMPACT_ATOMS: atom_id res chain seq x y z
N MET A 1 -4.97 -83.46 -29.84
CA MET A 1 -3.67 -84.18 -29.81
C MET A 1 -2.95 -83.90 -31.13
N PRO A 2 -1.61 -83.70 -31.19
CA PRO A 2 -0.58 -83.50 -30.13
C PRO A 2 0.08 -82.08 -30.20
N ARG A 3 0.43 -81.41 -29.08
CA ARG A 3 1.74 -81.30 -28.35
C ARG A 3 2.95 -80.98 -29.26
N ILE A 4 3.75 -79.94 -28.99
CA ILE A 4 4.92 -79.94 -28.06
C ILE A 4 5.29 -78.51 -27.56
N LEU A 5 5.91 -78.47 -26.37
CA LEU A 5 6.33 -77.38 -25.46
C LEU A 5 7.66 -76.66 -25.81
N SER A 6 7.80 -75.39 -25.39
CA SER A 6 8.99 -74.78 -24.71
C SER A 6 8.65 -73.30 -24.36
N GLY A 7 8.64 -72.79 -23.12
CA GLY A 7 9.80 -72.50 -22.24
C GLY A 7 10.70 -71.43 -22.90
N VAL A 8 11.03 -70.25 -22.36
CA VAL A 8 11.42 -69.85 -20.99
C VAL A 8 11.61 -68.30 -20.93
N GLN A 9 11.39 -67.70 -19.75
CA GLN A 9 11.94 -66.46 -19.16
C GLN A 9 11.47 -65.04 -19.54
N SER A 10 10.85 -64.44 -18.51
CA SER A 10 10.66 -63.01 -18.21
C SER A 10 11.98 -62.24 -18.14
N THR A 11 12.15 -61.23 -18.99
CA THR A 11 13.15 -60.16 -18.84
C THR A 11 12.55 -59.00 -18.05
N VAL A 12 13.13 -58.72 -16.90
CA VAL A 12 12.92 -57.51 -16.09
C VAL A 12 13.27 -56.27 -16.94
N PRO A 13 12.42 -55.23 -17.02
CA PRO A 13 12.79 -54.01 -17.73
C PRO A 13 13.84 -53.25 -16.91
N THR A 14 15.02 -53.12 -17.50
CA THR A 14 16.12 -52.28 -17.05
C THR A 14 15.66 -50.84 -16.84
N VAL A 15 16.15 -50.25 -15.75
CA VAL A 15 16.00 -48.85 -15.33
C VAL A 15 16.17 -47.93 -16.53
N ALA A 16 15.11 -47.18 -16.85
CA ALA A 16 15.12 -46.15 -17.88
C ALA A 16 16.19 -45.10 -17.57
N GLU A 17 17.02 -44.82 -18.56
CA GLU A 17 18.03 -43.76 -18.56
C GLU A 17 17.41 -42.43 -18.12
N SER A 18 18.13 -41.70 -17.26
CA SER A 18 17.80 -40.33 -16.89
C SER A 18 17.59 -39.49 -18.16
N PRO A 19 16.52 -38.67 -18.24
CA PRO A 19 16.30 -37.80 -19.39
C PRO A 19 17.49 -36.84 -19.53
N PRO A 20 17.82 -36.40 -20.76
CA PRO A 20 18.91 -35.47 -20.98
C PRO A 20 18.67 -34.19 -20.16
N PRO A 21 19.74 -33.53 -19.66
CA PRO A 21 19.60 -32.27 -18.95
C PRO A 21 18.93 -31.25 -19.88
N PHE A 22 17.87 -30.62 -19.39
CA PHE A 22 17.22 -29.49 -20.06
C PHE A 22 18.28 -28.44 -20.38
N ASP A 23 18.20 -27.82 -21.55
CA ASP A 23 19.05 -26.68 -21.90
C ASP A 23 18.74 -25.51 -20.96
N THR A 24 19.48 -25.45 -19.85
CA THR A 24 19.36 -24.46 -18.78
C THR A 24 19.61 -23.04 -19.26
N ALA A 25 20.14 -22.84 -20.47
CA ALA A 25 20.62 -21.55 -20.95
C ALA A 25 19.53 -20.60 -21.50
N ALA A 26 18.48 -21.12 -22.14
CA ALA A 26 17.62 -20.28 -23.01
C ALA A 26 16.80 -19.21 -22.26
N TRP A 27 16.28 -19.54 -21.07
CA TRP A 27 15.41 -18.62 -20.30
C TRP A 27 16.21 -17.68 -19.37
N LEU A 28 17.45 -18.05 -19.01
CA LEU A 28 18.39 -17.18 -18.29
C LEU A 28 19.14 -16.22 -19.21
N ALA A 29 19.19 -16.47 -20.52
CA ALA A 29 19.94 -15.67 -21.50
C ALA A 29 19.55 -14.19 -21.56
N LYS A 30 18.35 -13.82 -21.07
CA LYS A 30 17.87 -12.43 -21.04
C LYS A 30 18.36 -11.64 -19.82
N LEU A 31 19.00 -12.29 -18.86
CA LEU A 31 19.54 -11.67 -17.66
C LEU A 31 20.98 -11.20 -17.91
N ASN A 32 21.33 -10.04 -17.37
CA ASN A 32 22.73 -9.62 -17.31
C ASN A 32 23.51 -10.45 -16.27
N ASP A 33 24.84 -10.30 -16.22
CA ASP A 33 25.71 -11.11 -15.37
C ASP A 33 25.35 -11.01 -13.87
N ALA A 34 25.08 -9.80 -13.36
CA ALA A 34 24.71 -9.62 -11.95
C ALA A 34 23.33 -10.20 -11.62
N GLN A 35 22.35 -10.07 -12.51
CA GLN A 35 21.04 -10.70 -12.37
C GLN A 35 21.15 -12.22 -12.40
N ARG A 36 21.96 -12.77 -13.31
CA ARG A 36 22.24 -14.20 -13.41
C ARG A 36 22.90 -14.72 -12.13
N GLU A 37 23.91 -14.01 -11.63
CA GLU A 37 24.58 -14.35 -10.38
C GLU A 37 23.58 -14.47 -9.22
N ALA A 38 22.72 -13.46 -9.05
CA ALA A 38 21.67 -13.48 -8.03
C ALA A 38 20.66 -14.63 -8.21
N VAL A 39 20.37 -15.03 -9.45
CA VAL A 39 19.42 -16.12 -9.77
C VAL A 39 20.04 -17.51 -9.56
N GLU A 40 21.33 -17.68 -9.85
CA GLU A 40 22.03 -18.96 -9.79
C GLU A 40 22.58 -19.27 -8.39
N TYR A 41 22.75 -18.25 -7.53
CA TYR A 41 23.28 -18.42 -6.17
C TYR A 41 22.51 -19.48 -5.35
N GLY A 42 23.15 -20.63 -5.10
CA GLY A 42 22.57 -21.74 -4.34
C GLY A 42 21.54 -22.60 -5.06
N ALA A 43 21.26 -22.33 -6.33
CA ALA A 43 20.18 -23.00 -7.05
C ALA A 43 20.52 -24.45 -7.45
N ALA A 44 21.80 -24.80 -7.54
CA ALA A 44 22.25 -26.16 -7.89
C ALA A 44 21.99 -27.20 -6.79
N THR A 45 21.86 -26.75 -5.53
CA THR A 45 21.63 -27.61 -4.36
C THR A 45 20.42 -27.08 -3.57
N PRO A 46 19.20 -27.09 -4.13
CA PRO A 46 18.05 -26.42 -3.51
C PRO A 46 17.63 -27.02 -2.17
N ASN A 47 18.00 -28.27 -1.88
CA ASN A 47 17.76 -28.94 -0.59
C ASN A 47 18.85 -28.64 0.46
N GLU A 48 19.96 -28.04 0.05
CA GLU A 48 21.06 -27.59 0.90
C GLU A 48 21.36 -26.12 0.56
N PRO A 49 20.48 -25.19 0.94
CA PRO A 49 20.60 -23.81 0.52
C PRO A 49 21.84 -23.14 1.15
N PRO A 50 22.53 -22.26 0.40
CA PRO A 50 23.68 -21.52 0.92
C PRO A 50 23.24 -20.46 1.93
N GLY A 51 24.21 -19.81 2.58
CA GLY A 51 23.98 -18.67 3.47
C GLY A 51 23.31 -17.48 2.78
N ALA A 52 22.97 -16.45 3.55
CA ALA A 52 22.10 -15.37 3.12
C ALA A 52 22.58 -14.62 1.86
N LEU A 53 21.63 -14.16 1.04
CA LEU A 53 21.83 -13.34 -0.15
C LEU A 53 21.15 -11.98 0.00
N LEU A 54 21.91 -10.90 -0.17
CA LEU A 54 21.41 -9.53 -0.32
C LEU A 54 21.58 -9.09 -1.77
N VAL A 55 20.46 -8.80 -2.45
CA VAL A 55 20.47 -8.21 -3.79
C VAL A 55 20.17 -6.72 -3.67
N ILE A 56 21.20 -5.89 -3.86
CA ILE A 56 21.13 -4.43 -3.81
C ILE A 56 20.73 -3.94 -5.19
N ALA A 57 19.46 -3.64 -5.39
CA ALA A 57 18.93 -3.27 -6.69
C ALA A 57 18.68 -1.77 -6.78
N GLY A 58 19.10 -1.11 -7.85
CA GLY A 58 18.69 0.27 -8.14
C GLY A 58 17.26 0.39 -8.68
N ALA A 59 16.71 1.59 -8.69
CA ALA A 59 15.47 1.90 -9.40
C ALA A 59 15.57 1.46 -10.87
N GLY A 60 14.56 0.74 -11.37
CA GLY A 60 14.52 0.29 -12.76
C GLY A 60 15.56 -0.79 -13.14
N SER A 61 16.27 -1.40 -12.19
CA SER A 61 17.32 -2.41 -12.44
C SER A 61 16.83 -3.84 -12.72
N GLY A 62 15.50 -4.02 -12.75
CA GLY A 62 14.89 -5.34 -12.95
C GLY A 62 14.77 -6.19 -11.68
N LYS A 63 14.82 -5.57 -10.49
CA LYS A 63 14.64 -6.21 -9.17
C LYS A 63 13.60 -7.34 -9.13
N THR A 64 12.34 -7.00 -9.45
CA THR A 64 11.20 -7.93 -9.48
C THR A 64 11.41 -9.04 -10.50
N ASN A 65 12.05 -8.74 -11.63
CA ASN A 65 12.36 -9.73 -12.66
C ASN A 65 13.42 -10.72 -12.17
N THR A 66 14.48 -10.24 -11.53
CA THR A 66 15.53 -11.07 -10.92
C THR A 66 14.95 -12.01 -9.87
N LEU A 67 14.11 -11.49 -8.98
CA LEU A 67 13.49 -12.30 -7.93
C LEU A 67 12.57 -13.40 -8.49
N ALA A 68 11.76 -13.07 -9.51
CA ALA A 68 10.93 -14.07 -10.19
C ALA A 68 11.76 -15.15 -10.90
N HIS A 69 12.84 -14.78 -11.57
CA HIS A 69 13.74 -15.75 -12.20
C HIS A 69 14.43 -16.62 -11.15
N ARG A 70 14.78 -16.08 -9.98
CA ARG A 70 15.37 -16.84 -8.87
C ARG A 70 14.42 -17.91 -8.35
N VAL A 71 13.18 -17.53 -8.02
CA VAL A 71 12.16 -18.50 -7.57
C VAL A 71 11.92 -19.56 -8.64
N ALA A 72 11.79 -19.16 -9.91
CA ALA A 72 11.64 -20.10 -11.01
C ALA A 72 12.85 -21.04 -11.11
N ASN A 73 14.07 -20.54 -10.96
CA ASN A 73 15.30 -21.34 -10.98
C ASN A 73 15.32 -22.38 -9.87
N LEU A 74 14.96 -22.00 -8.64
CA LEU A 74 14.88 -22.91 -7.50
C LEU A 74 13.92 -24.07 -7.80
N VAL A 75 12.73 -23.77 -8.31
CA VAL A 75 11.72 -24.77 -8.67
C VAL A 75 12.20 -25.66 -9.82
N VAL A 76 12.81 -25.08 -10.85
CA VAL A 76 13.37 -25.82 -12.00
C VAL A 76 14.45 -26.82 -11.55
N ASN A 77 15.28 -26.43 -10.59
CA ASN A 77 16.32 -27.29 -10.03
C ASN A 77 15.81 -28.26 -8.94
N GLY A 78 14.50 -28.29 -8.66
CA GLY A 78 13.86 -29.31 -7.83
C GLY A 78 13.47 -28.88 -6.41
N ALA A 79 13.53 -27.59 -6.07
CA ALA A 79 12.96 -27.10 -4.81
C ALA A 79 11.45 -27.35 -4.76
N ASP A 80 10.91 -27.79 -3.61
CA ASP A 80 9.46 -27.91 -3.43
C ASP A 80 8.81 -26.50 -3.32
N PRO A 81 7.94 -26.11 -4.26
CA PRO A 81 7.30 -24.78 -4.25
C PRO A 81 6.49 -24.49 -2.98
N ARG A 82 6.02 -25.53 -2.27
CA ARG A 82 5.27 -25.40 -1.02
C ARG A 82 6.16 -25.04 0.16
N ARG A 83 7.48 -25.21 0.03
CA ARG A 83 8.52 -24.89 1.01
C ARG A 83 9.27 -23.61 0.66
N ILE A 84 8.75 -22.81 -0.28
CA ILE A 84 9.25 -21.49 -0.62
C ILE A 84 8.29 -20.43 -0.08
N LEU A 85 8.79 -19.54 0.77
CA LEU A 85 8.08 -18.37 1.25
C LEU A 85 8.53 -17.13 0.46
N LEU A 86 7.57 -16.45 -0.18
CA LEU A 86 7.79 -15.22 -0.93
C LEU A 86 7.01 -14.07 -0.27
N LEU A 87 7.74 -13.06 0.22
CA LEU A 87 7.18 -11.90 0.89
C LEU A 87 7.36 -10.65 0.03
N THR A 88 6.28 -9.89 -0.17
CA THR A 88 6.26 -8.64 -0.93
C THR A 88 5.58 -7.51 -0.16
N PHE A 89 5.77 -6.26 -0.58
CA PHE A 89 5.15 -5.11 0.08
C PHE A 89 3.63 -5.03 -0.13
N SER A 90 3.13 -5.41 -1.31
CA SER A 90 1.69 -5.43 -1.64
C SER A 90 1.25 -6.79 -2.17
N ARG A 91 -0.05 -7.09 -2.06
CA ARG A 91 -0.61 -8.34 -2.61
C ARG A 91 -0.60 -8.34 -4.12
N ARG A 92 -0.83 -7.20 -4.76
CA ARG A 92 -0.70 -7.05 -6.22
C ARG A 92 0.69 -7.49 -6.70
N ALA A 93 1.74 -7.07 -5.98
CA ALA A 93 3.11 -7.51 -6.27
C ALA A 93 3.28 -9.02 -6.05
N ALA A 94 2.75 -9.61 -4.98
CA ALA A 94 2.79 -11.06 -4.75
C ALA A 94 2.09 -11.84 -5.89
N LEU A 95 0.90 -11.41 -6.32
CA LEU A 95 0.13 -12.03 -7.39
C LEU A 95 0.85 -11.90 -8.74
N GLU A 96 1.37 -10.73 -9.07
CA GLU A 96 2.17 -10.53 -10.29
C GLU A 96 3.43 -11.40 -10.27
N MET A 97 4.14 -11.44 -9.14
CA MET A 97 5.33 -12.26 -8.96
C MET A 97 5.01 -13.73 -9.15
N THR A 98 3.95 -14.25 -8.54
CA THR A 98 3.50 -15.64 -8.68
C THR A 98 3.17 -15.98 -10.14
N ARG A 99 2.43 -15.10 -10.84
CA ARG A 99 2.13 -15.29 -12.28
C ARG A 99 3.40 -15.28 -13.13
N ARG A 100 4.36 -14.40 -12.80
CA ARG A 100 5.65 -14.28 -13.51
C ARG A 100 6.50 -15.53 -13.30
N VAL A 101 6.62 -16.02 -12.07
CA VAL A 101 7.29 -17.28 -11.72
C VAL A 101 6.67 -18.45 -12.49
N ALA A 102 5.34 -18.59 -12.47
CA ALA A 102 4.64 -19.64 -13.21
C ALA A 102 4.91 -19.59 -14.72
N ARG A 103 4.97 -18.39 -15.31
CA ARG A 103 5.30 -18.21 -16.73
C ARG A 103 6.74 -18.61 -17.05
N ILE A 104 7.71 -18.17 -16.24
CA ILE A 104 9.13 -18.47 -16.44
C ILE A 104 9.38 -19.97 -16.25
N ALA A 105 8.88 -20.55 -15.15
CA ALA A 105 8.99 -21.97 -14.87
C ALA A 105 8.26 -22.80 -15.95
N GLY A 106 7.12 -22.33 -16.46
CA GLY A 106 6.41 -22.99 -17.55
C GLY A 106 7.20 -23.04 -18.86
N ALA A 107 7.92 -21.96 -19.19
CA ALA A 107 8.82 -21.94 -20.33
C ALA A 107 10.02 -22.89 -20.16
N ALA A 108 10.49 -23.12 -18.94
CA ALA A 108 11.61 -24.00 -18.64
C ALA A 108 11.22 -25.49 -18.50
N LEU A 109 10.05 -25.79 -17.92
CA LEU A 109 9.65 -27.15 -17.50
C LEU A 109 8.62 -27.83 -18.41
N GLY A 110 8.01 -27.11 -19.36
CA GLY A 110 6.99 -27.68 -20.26
C GLY A 110 5.82 -28.29 -19.49
N ALA A 111 5.53 -29.59 -19.68
CA ALA A 111 4.42 -30.29 -19.01
C ALA A 111 4.53 -30.33 -17.46
N ARG A 112 5.73 -30.12 -16.89
CA ARG A 112 5.94 -30.00 -15.44
C ARG A 112 5.67 -28.60 -14.89
N ALA A 113 5.18 -27.67 -15.71
CA ALA A 113 4.80 -26.31 -15.31
C ALA A 113 3.79 -26.26 -14.16
N ALA A 114 2.94 -27.29 -14.02
CA ALA A 114 1.99 -27.41 -12.91
C ALA A 114 2.67 -27.38 -11.53
N LEU A 115 3.95 -27.78 -11.43
CA LEU A 115 4.71 -27.69 -10.19
C LEU A 115 4.82 -26.23 -9.70
N ALA A 116 5.04 -25.26 -10.60
CA ALA A 116 5.14 -23.86 -10.23
C ALA A 116 3.82 -23.25 -9.72
N GLN A 117 2.67 -23.91 -9.93
CA GLN A 117 1.39 -23.52 -9.35
C GLN A 117 1.32 -23.81 -7.84
N GLY A 118 2.26 -24.59 -7.31
CA GLY A 118 2.35 -24.94 -5.88
C GLY A 118 2.93 -23.85 -4.97
N LEU A 119 3.25 -22.65 -5.49
CA LEU A 119 3.76 -21.53 -4.70
C LEU A 119 2.62 -20.90 -3.87
N THR A 120 2.19 -21.60 -2.82
CA THR A 120 1.04 -21.19 -1.99
C THR A 120 1.38 -20.20 -0.88
N TRP A 121 2.68 -20.01 -0.59
CA TRP A 121 3.18 -19.10 0.44
C TRP A 121 3.78 -17.86 -0.21
N SER A 122 2.93 -17.09 -0.88
CA SER A 122 3.28 -15.80 -1.49
C SER A 122 2.30 -14.73 -1.03
N GLY A 123 2.79 -13.65 -0.44
CA GLY A 123 1.92 -12.59 0.07
C GLY A 123 2.68 -11.46 0.76
N THR A 124 1.94 -10.57 1.41
CA THR A 124 2.52 -9.58 2.34
C THR A 124 2.83 -10.23 3.68
N PHE A 125 3.71 -9.61 4.48
CA PHE A 125 3.96 -10.04 5.86
C PHE A 125 2.66 -10.18 6.68
N HIS A 126 1.71 -9.25 6.52
CA HIS A 126 0.45 -9.32 7.25
C HIS A 126 -0.44 -10.48 6.78
N SER A 127 -0.54 -10.73 5.47
CA SER A 127 -1.36 -11.83 4.94
C SER A 127 -0.80 -13.21 5.33
N VAL A 128 0.53 -13.36 5.26
CA VAL A 128 1.22 -14.59 5.69
C VAL A 128 1.15 -14.74 7.20
N GLY A 129 1.37 -13.65 7.94
CA GLY A 129 1.22 -13.60 9.39
C GLY A 129 -0.17 -14.04 9.82
N ALA A 130 -1.23 -13.42 9.31
CA ALA A 130 -2.60 -13.81 9.61
C ALA A 130 -2.87 -15.30 9.36
N ARG A 131 -2.36 -15.86 8.24
CA ARG A 131 -2.47 -17.29 7.95
C ARG A 131 -1.74 -18.14 9.00
N LEU A 132 -0.49 -17.82 9.32
CA LEU A 132 0.29 -18.54 10.32
C LEU A 132 -0.36 -18.44 11.70
N LEU A 133 -0.81 -17.26 12.13
CA LEU A 133 -1.48 -17.08 13.41
C LEU A 133 -2.74 -17.94 13.53
N ARG A 134 -3.50 -18.14 12.45
CA ARG A 134 -4.64 -19.07 12.45
C ARG A 134 -4.19 -20.53 12.55
N GLU A 135 -3.12 -20.92 11.85
CA GLU A 135 -2.58 -22.29 11.90
C GLU A 135 -2.02 -22.65 13.29
N TYR A 136 -1.47 -21.68 14.04
CA TYR A 136 -0.91 -21.88 15.38
C TYR A 136 -1.81 -21.37 16.52
N ALA A 137 -3.05 -20.95 16.22
CA ALA A 137 -3.91 -20.22 17.14
C ALA A 137 -4.06 -20.90 18.52
N ASP A 138 -4.30 -22.22 18.53
CA ASP A 138 -4.47 -23.01 19.75
C ASP A 138 -3.21 -23.03 20.63
N LEU A 139 -2.01 -22.98 20.02
CA LEU A 139 -0.73 -23.00 20.74
C LEU A 139 -0.38 -21.65 21.37
N ILE A 140 -0.93 -20.56 20.83
CA ILE A 140 -0.63 -19.18 21.25
C ILE A 140 -1.79 -18.51 21.99
N GLY A 141 -2.82 -19.29 22.34
CA GLY A 141 -3.98 -18.80 23.10
C GLY A 141 -4.87 -17.83 22.32
N LEU A 142 -4.89 -17.93 20.99
CA LEU A 142 -5.80 -17.18 20.13
C LEU A 142 -6.97 -18.05 19.69
N ALA A 143 -8.14 -17.43 19.48
CA ALA A 143 -9.25 -18.09 18.80
C ALA A 143 -8.98 -18.11 17.28
N PRO A 144 -9.07 -19.26 16.58
CA PRO A 144 -8.83 -19.33 15.14
C PRO A 144 -9.71 -18.38 14.30
N ALA A 145 -10.87 -17.99 14.82
CA ALA A 145 -11.84 -17.08 14.20
C ALA A 145 -11.63 -15.60 14.59
N PHE A 146 -10.43 -15.18 15.01
CA PHE A 146 -10.18 -13.78 15.32
C PHE A 146 -10.49 -12.87 14.10
N THR A 147 -11.10 -11.72 14.36
CA THR A 147 -11.29 -10.66 13.36
C THR A 147 -10.13 -9.70 13.38
N ILE A 148 -9.93 -8.98 12.27
CA ILE A 148 -8.87 -8.00 12.10
C ILE A 148 -9.49 -6.61 11.98
N ASN A 149 -9.08 -5.70 12.85
CA ASN A 149 -9.50 -4.31 12.82
C ASN A 149 -8.68 -3.50 11.83
N ASP A 150 -9.36 -2.62 11.09
CA ASP A 150 -8.69 -1.59 10.32
C ASP A 150 -8.14 -0.49 11.24
N ARG A 151 -7.47 0.51 10.66
CA ARG A 151 -6.87 1.61 11.43
C ARG A 151 -7.91 2.46 12.18
N GLU A 152 -9.09 2.66 11.62
CA GLU A 152 -10.15 3.46 12.25
C GLU A 152 -10.86 2.65 13.33
N ASP A 153 -11.20 1.39 13.08
CA ASP A 153 -11.78 0.47 14.07
C ASP A 153 -10.85 0.30 15.28
N SER A 154 -9.55 0.17 15.05
CA SER A 154 -8.55 0.12 16.12
C SER A 154 -8.49 1.43 16.91
N ALA A 155 -8.60 2.58 16.23
CA ALA A 155 -8.72 3.87 16.91
C ALA A 155 -10.04 4.00 17.68
N ASP A 156 -11.14 3.41 17.21
CA ASP A 156 -12.42 3.40 17.91
C ASP A 156 -12.41 2.52 19.15
N LEU A 157 -11.79 1.33 19.07
CA LEU A 157 -11.54 0.49 20.25
C LEU A 157 -10.62 1.19 21.25
N MET A 158 -9.55 1.84 20.78
CA MET A 158 -8.69 2.69 21.62
C MET A 158 -9.50 3.79 22.29
N ASN A 159 -10.43 4.42 21.57
CA ASN A 159 -11.28 5.47 22.11
C ASN A 159 -12.25 4.93 23.17
N PHE A 160 -12.83 3.75 22.94
CA PHE A 160 -13.71 3.08 23.90
C PHE A 160 -13.00 2.87 25.23
N VAL A 161 -11.80 2.27 25.22
CA VAL A 161 -10.99 2.06 26.42
C VAL A 161 -10.57 3.39 27.06
N ARG A 162 -10.22 4.40 26.25
CA ARG A 162 -9.90 5.76 26.73
C ARG A 162 -11.06 6.39 27.50
N HIS A 163 -12.31 6.14 27.09
CA HIS A 163 -13.50 6.61 27.80
C HIS A 163 -13.75 5.82 29.08
N GLU A 164 -13.60 4.50 29.07
CA GLU A 164 -13.76 3.64 30.26
C GLU A 164 -12.78 4.00 31.38
N LEU A 165 -11.55 4.36 31.04
CA LEU A 165 -10.53 4.81 31.99
C LEU A 165 -10.71 6.26 32.46
N GLY A 166 -11.77 6.96 32.01
CA GLY A 166 -12.02 8.36 32.36
C GLY A 166 -11.03 9.37 31.77
N LEU A 167 -10.12 8.95 30.89
CA LEU A 167 -9.08 9.80 30.31
C LEU A 167 -9.66 10.89 29.39
N SER A 168 -10.86 10.68 28.86
CA SER A 168 -11.58 11.67 28.06
C SER A 168 -12.18 12.82 28.85
N ALA A 169 -12.36 12.65 30.16
CA ALA A 169 -13.05 13.61 31.03
C ALA A 169 -12.10 14.42 31.91
N LYS A 170 -10.79 14.36 31.64
CA LYS A 170 -9.78 15.14 32.38
C LYS A 170 -9.94 16.64 32.11
N GLU A 171 -9.60 17.44 33.12
CA GLU A 171 -9.62 18.92 33.02
C GLU A 171 -8.65 19.43 31.94
N ARG A 172 -7.47 18.79 31.83
CA ARG A 172 -6.49 19.10 30.79
C ARG A 172 -6.71 18.19 29.59
N ARG A 173 -6.52 18.75 28.39
CA ARG A 173 -6.78 18.09 27.11
C ARG A 173 -5.85 16.87 26.91
N PHE A 174 -6.40 15.69 27.11
CA PHE A 174 -5.75 14.42 26.79
C PHE A 174 -5.74 14.17 25.26
N PRO A 175 -4.74 13.44 24.71
CA PRO A 175 -4.68 13.14 23.27
C PRO A 175 -5.92 12.41 22.74
N ALA A 176 -6.26 12.68 21.48
CA ALA A 176 -7.41 12.07 20.80
C ALA A 176 -7.11 10.63 20.37
N LYS A 177 -8.17 9.88 20.02
CA LYS A 177 -8.09 8.45 19.63
C LYS A 177 -7.03 8.14 18.57
N SER A 178 -6.95 8.98 17.53
CA SER A 178 -6.01 8.81 16.42
C SER A 178 -4.57 9.05 16.86
N THR A 179 -4.33 10.01 17.75
CA THR A 179 -3.00 10.28 18.33
C THR A 179 -2.57 9.16 19.26
N CYS A 180 -3.45 8.71 20.18
CA CYS A 180 -3.16 7.58 21.06
C CYS A 180 -2.80 6.32 20.26
N PHE A 181 -3.60 5.99 19.24
CA PHE A 181 -3.32 4.84 18.38
C PHE A 181 -2.04 5.01 17.56
N ALA A 182 -1.74 6.20 17.05
CA ALA A 182 -0.50 6.47 16.32
C ALA A 182 0.75 6.27 17.21
N ILE A 183 0.69 6.70 18.48
CA ILE A 183 1.76 6.48 19.46
C ILE A 183 1.92 4.97 19.72
N TYR A 184 0.83 4.26 20.02
CA TYR A 184 0.84 2.81 20.25
C TYR A 184 1.46 2.06 19.06
N SER A 185 0.97 2.34 17.86
CA SER A 185 1.43 1.69 16.64
C SER A 185 2.91 1.96 16.37
N ARG A 186 3.39 3.19 16.62
CA ARG A 186 4.81 3.52 16.46
C ARG A 186 5.68 2.77 17.46
N VAL A 187 5.26 2.65 18.73
CA VAL A 187 5.97 1.84 19.74
C VAL A 187 6.12 0.40 19.27
N VAL A 188 5.03 -0.23 18.81
CA VAL A 188 5.06 -1.63 18.35
C VAL A 188 5.95 -1.80 17.12
N ASN A 189 5.74 -1.01 16.06
CA ASN A 189 6.44 -1.19 14.79
C ASN A 189 7.94 -0.85 14.85
N THR A 190 8.34 0.08 15.72
CA THR A 190 9.75 0.48 15.87
C THR A 190 10.47 -0.33 16.96
N GLY A 191 9.75 -0.99 17.85
CA GLY A 191 10.29 -1.64 19.05
C GLY A 191 10.95 -0.65 20.03
N ALA A 192 10.74 0.66 19.86
CA ALA A 192 11.27 1.69 20.75
C ALA A 192 10.45 1.78 22.05
N SER A 193 11.04 2.35 23.10
CA SER A 193 10.29 2.59 24.33
C SER A 193 9.22 3.68 24.13
N LEU A 194 8.17 3.65 24.94
CA LEU A 194 7.15 4.71 24.92
C LEU A 194 7.77 6.09 25.17
N ALA A 195 8.76 6.18 26.06
CA ALA A 195 9.48 7.41 26.35
C ALA A 195 10.16 7.98 25.10
N ASP A 196 10.95 7.15 24.39
CA ASP A 196 11.66 7.59 23.18
C ASP A 196 10.68 8.05 22.08
N VAL A 197 9.57 7.31 21.89
CA VAL A 197 8.55 7.68 20.91
C VAL A 197 7.90 9.02 21.26
N LEU A 198 7.63 9.28 22.53
CA LEU A 198 7.08 10.55 22.98
C LEU A 198 8.10 11.68 22.80
N ASP A 199 9.36 11.49 23.15
CA ASP A 199 10.38 12.54 23.05
C ASP A 199 10.64 12.98 21.60
N HIS A 200 10.68 12.03 20.68
CA HIS A 200 11.06 12.30 19.29
C HIS A 200 9.88 12.61 18.37
N ALA A 201 8.75 11.93 18.51
CA ALA A 201 7.64 12.04 17.55
C ALA A 201 6.38 12.71 18.12
N PHE A 202 6.19 12.68 19.44
CA PHE A 202 4.99 13.24 20.08
C PHE A 202 5.32 14.02 21.37
N PRO A 203 6.24 15.00 21.34
CA PRO A 203 6.76 15.63 22.56
C PRO A 203 5.68 16.34 23.38
N TRP A 204 4.64 16.86 22.73
CA TRP A 204 3.48 17.46 23.40
C TRP A 204 2.62 16.45 24.18
N CYS A 205 2.82 15.14 23.97
CA CYS A 205 2.16 14.07 24.72
C CYS A 205 3.02 13.53 25.87
N ARG A 206 4.25 14.03 26.07
CA ARG A 206 5.19 13.48 27.04
C ARG A 206 4.67 13.48 28.48
N GLU A 207 3.94 14.52 28.86
CA GLU A 207 3.34 14.62 30.20
C GLU A 207 2.31 13.51 30.50
N TRP A 208 1.78 12.85 29.48
CA TRP A 208 0.77 11.80 29.58
C TRP A 208 1.33 10.39 29.56
N GLU A 209 2.67 10.21 29.66
CA GLU A 209 3.32 8.89 29.52
C GLU A 209 2.69 7.79 30.39
N ALA A 210 2.44 8.08 31.67
CA ALA A 210 1.85 7.11 32.60
C ALA A 210 0.40 6.74 32.23
N ASP A 211 -0.42 7.73 31.89
CA ASP A 211 -1.81 7.52 31.44
C ASP A 211 -1.85 6.75 30.11
N LEU A 212 -0.94 7.04 29.17
CA LEU A 212 -0.81 6.33 27.90
C LEU A 212 -0.39 4.88 28.10
N ARG A 213 0.54 4.61 29.02
CA ARG A 213 0.95 3.25 29.37
C ARG A 213 -0.22 2.42 29.91
N MET A 214 -1.02 3.01 30.81
CA MET A 214 -2.24 2.38 31.32
C MET A 214 -3.26 2.13 30.21
N LEU A 215 -3.49 3.12 29.34
CA LEU A 215 -4.39 3.00 28.19
C LEU A 215 -3.96 1.87 27.25
N PHE A 216 -2.68 1.77 26.92
CA PHE A 216 -2.17 0.76 25.99
C PHE A 216 -2.25 -0.66 26.58
N ALA A 217 -1.99 -0.82 27.87
CA ALA A 217 -2.19 -2.10 28.55
C ALA A 217 -3.67 -2.52 28.51
N ALA A 218 -4.59 -1.62 28.85
CA ALA A 218 -6.02 -1.89 28.80
C ALA A 218 -6.53 -2.13 27.35
N TYR A 219 -5.94 -1.46 26.36
CA TYR A 219 -6.23 -1.69 24.94
C TYR A 219 -5.85 -3.10 24.49
N VAL A 220 -4.66 -3.59 24.88
CA VAL A 220 -4.24 -4.97 24.61
C VAL A 220 -5.18 -5.97 25.26
N GLU A 221 -5.54 -5.77 26.53
CA GLU A 221 -6.52 -6.64 27.20
C GLU A 221 -7.89 -6.63 26.51
N ALA A 222 -8.35 -5.47 26.06
CA ALA A 222 -9.63 -5.33 25.36
C ALA A 222 -9.62 -6.09 24.03
N LYS A 223 -8.53 -5.99 23.26
CA LYS A 223 -8.33 -6.78 22.02
C LYS A 223 -8.38 -8.28 22.30
N GLN A 224 -7.65 -8.75 23.31
CA GLN A 224 -7.62 -10.17 23.69
C GLN A 224 -8.98 -10.69 24.13
N LYS A 225 -9.69 -9.97 25.02
CA LYS A 225 -11.04 -10.33 25.48
C LYS A 225 -12.05 -10.43 24.32
N GLN A 226 -11.89 -9.57 23.30
CA GLN A 226 -12.76 -9.55 22.12
C GLN A 226 -12.29 -10.51 21.02
N SER A 227 -11.15 -11.20 21.17
CA SER A 227 -10.55 -12.02 20.12
C SER A 227 -10.36 -11.23 18.81
N VAL A 228 -9.91 -9.98 18.92
CA VAL A 228 -9.65 -9.08 17.80
C VAL A 228 -8.17 -8.78 17.74
N LEU A 229 -7.60 -8.80 16.54
CA LEU A 229 -6.24 -8.33 16.27
C LEU A 229 -6.28 -7.07 15.41
N ASP A 230 -5.26 -6.24 15.51
CA ASP A 230 -4.99 -5.19 14.52
C ASP A 230 -3.80 -5.56 13.63
N TYR A 231 -3.43 -4.69 12.69
CA TYR A 231 -2.28 -4.91 11.81
C TYR A 231 -0.97 -5.13 12.56
N ASP A 232 -0.76 -4.38 13.63
CA ASP A 232 0.49 -4.40 14.37
C ASP A 232 0.61 -5.72 15.14
N ASP A 233 -0.52 -6.25 15.66
CA ASP A 233 -0.59 -7.55 16.31
C ASP A 233 -0.20 -8.70 15.37
N LEU A 234 -0.57 -8.65 14.09
CA LEU A 234 -0.23 -9.70 13.13
C LEU A 234 1.29 -9.91 13.04
N LEU A 235 2.04 -8.82 13.08
CA LEU A 235 3.51 -8.86 13.10
C LEU A 235 4.04 -9.16 14.49
N LEU A 236 3.45 -8.59 15.53
CA LEU A 236 3.91 -8.76 16.90
C LEU A 236 3.78 -10.21 17.38
N TYR A 237 2.60 -10.82 17.19
CA TYR A 237 2.39 -12.24 17.51
C TYR A 237 3.30 -13.14 16.68
N TRP A 238 3.48 -12.86 15.38
CA TRP A 238 4.39 -13.64 14.55
C TRP A 238 5.84 -13.52 15.04
N SER A 239 6.30 -12.32 15.39
CA SER A 239 7.63 -12.13 15.96
C SER A 239 7.82 -12.90 17.27
N HIS A 240 6.80 -12.91 18.15
CA HIS A 240 6.87 -13.69 19.39
C HIS A 240 6.88 -15.20 19.13
N MET A 241 6.08 -15.69 18.19
CA MET A 241 6.11 -17.10 17.76
C MET A 241 7.46 -17.49 17.17
N ALA A 242 8.08 -16.61 16.38
CA ALA A 242 9.38 -16.85 15.78
C ALA A 242 10.50 -16.91 16.84
N ALA A 243 10.34 -16.18 17.95
CA ALA A 243 11.29 -16.19 19.05
C ALA A 243 11.11 -17.37 20.02
N GLU A 244 9.93 -17.99 20.06
CA GLU A 244 9.61 -19.10 20.95
C GLU A 244 10.21 -20.43 20.40
N PRO A 245 11.20 -21.04 21.07
CA PRO A 245 11.96 -22.16 20.50
C PRO A 245 11.10 -23.36 20.08
N SER A 246 10.02 -23.63 20.81
CA SER A 246 9.10 -24.74 20.54
C SER A 246 8.31 -24.58 19.23
N ILE A 247 8.06 -23.34 18.81
CA ILE A 247 7.34 -23.00 17.57
C ILE A 247 8.33 -22.68 16.44
N ALA A 248 9.43 -22.00 16.77
CA ALA A 248 10.43 -21.53 15.82
C ALA A 248 11.01 -22.65 14.96
N ALA A 249 11.31 -23.80 15.56
CA ALA A 249 11.87 -24.95 14.84
C ALA A 249 10.91 -25.50 13.78
N ASP A 250 9.63 -25.70 14.12
CA ASP A 250 8.60 -26.15 13.17
C ASP A 250 8.41 -25.12 12.06
N MET A 251 8.31 -23.83 12.42
CA MET A 251 8.08 -22.76 11.45
C MET A 251 9.27 -22.58 10.48
N SER A 252 10.51 -22.63 10.99
CA SER A 252 11.72 -22.59 10.17
C SER A 252 11.79 -23.80 9.24
N ALA A 253 11.45 -25.00 9.74
CA ALA A 253 11.45 -26.23 8.97
C ALA A 253 10.35 -26.30 7.90
N ARG A 254 9.38 -25.37 7.86
CA ARG A 254 8.39 -25.30 6.78
C ARG A 254 8.94 -24.70 5.50
N PHE A 255 9.93 -23.81 5.62
CA PHE A 255 10.42 -23.02 4.50
C PHE A 255 11.91 -23.28 4.30
N ASP A 256 12.28 -23.96 3.21
CA ASP A 256 13.70 -24.10 2.84
C ASP A 256 14.25 -22.77 2.33
N HIS A 257 13.43 -22.04 1.57
CA HIS A 257 13.78 -20.76 0.97
C HIS A 257 12.81 -19.67 1.43
N VAL A 258 13.35 -18.55 1.87
CA VAL A 258 12.60 -17.34 2.25
C VAL A 258 13.12 -16.20 1.39
N LEU A 259 12.24 -15.60 0.59
CA LEU A 259 12.56 -14.54 -0.35
C LEU A 259 11.74 -13.30 -0.04
N VAL A 260 12.40 -12.15 0.09
CA VAL A 260 11.75 -10.88 0.45
C VAL A 260 12.06 -9.81 -0.58
N ASP A 261 11.01 -9.23 -1.17
CA ASP A 261 11.11 -8.02 -2.00
C ASP A 261 10.85 -6.76 -1.16
N GLU A 262 11.36 -5.62 -1.63
CA GLU A 262 11.26 -4.30 -0.97
C GLU A 262 11.80 -4.30 0.47
N TYR A 263 12.90 -5.01 0.73
CA TYR A 263 13.40 -5.22 2.08
C TYR A 263 13.75 -3.93 2.84
N GLN A 264 14.10 -2.85 2.13
CA GLN A 264 14.34 -1.55 2.76
C GLN A 264 13.10 -0.94 3.45
N ASP A 265 11.88 -1.36 3.07
CA ASP A 265 10.63 -0.85 3.65
C ASP A 265 10.18 -1.67 4.87
N THR A 266 11.00 -2.62 5.32
CA THR A 266 10.67 -3.44 6.49
C THR A 266 10.85 -2.66 7.79
N ASN A 267 9.98 -2.93 8.75
CA ASN A 267 10.14 -2.47 10.13
C ASN A 267 10.98 -3.46 10.95
N ARG A 268 11.24 -3.14 12.23
CA ARG A 268 12.08 -4.00 13.08
C ARG A 268 11.46 -5.38 13.34
N LEU A 269 10.13 -5.47 13.49
CA LEU A 269 9.42 -6.73 13.72
C LEU A 269 9.52 -7.67 12.51
N GLN A 270 9.40 -7.14 11.30
CA GLN A 270 9.54 -7.91 10.07
C GLN A 270 10.96 -8.46 9.92
N ALA A 271 11.97 -7.65 10.21
CA ALA A 271 13.36 -8.10 10.20
C ALA A 271 13.62 -9.18 11.27
N SER A 272 13.11 -9.00 12.51
CA SER A 272 13.29 -10.00 13.57
C SER A 272 12.63 -11.33 13.23
N ILE A 273 11.45 -11.32 12.59
CA ILE A 273 10.79 -12.53 12.08
C ILE A 273 11.70 -13.28 11.11
N LEU A 274 12.31 -12.58 10.14
CA LEU A 274 13.17 -13.23 9.15
C LEU A 274 14.45 -13.80 9.77
N LEU A 275 15.09 -13.05 10.66
CA LEU A 275 16.30 -13.50 11.36
C LEU A 275 15.99 -14.69 12.28
N ALA A 276 14.82 -14.72 12.92
CA ALA A 276 14.40 -15.85 13.73
C ALA A 276 14.01 -17.08 12.89
N LEU A 277 13.40 -16.88 11.72
CA LEU A 277 13.11 -17.97 10.78
C LEU A 277 14.38 -18.59 10.21
N LYS A 278 15.39 -17.78 9.93
CA LYS A 278 16.66 -18.18 9.28
C LYS A 278 17.87 -17.61 10.04
N PRO A 279 18.17 -18.11 11.24
CA PRO A 279 19.21 -17.55 12.11
C PRO A 279 20.63 -17.67 11.54
N ASP A 280 20.89 -18.68 10.71
CA ASP A 280 22.15 -18.87 9.98
C ASP A 280 22.10 -18.33 8.54
N GLY A 281 21.01 -17.68 8.17
CA GLY A 281 20.79 -17.12 6.84
C GLY A 281 20.55 -18.13 5.73
N ARG A 282 20.53 -19.45 6.00
CA ARG A 282 20.44 -20.46 4.94
C ARG A 282 19.11 -20.41 4.19
N GLY A 283 19.19 -20.14 2.90
CA GLY A 283 18.00 -20.00 2.04
C GLY A 283 17.27 -18.67 2.18
N LEU A 284 17.84 -17.70 2.92
CA LEU A 284 17.30 -16.34 3.00
C LEU A 284 17.82 -15.49 1.85
N THR A 285 16.93 -14.89 1.08
CA THR A 285 17.24 -13.90 0.06
C THR A 285 16.43 -12.64 0.30
N VAL A 286 17.10 -11.51 0.47
CA VAL A 286 16.46 -10.20 0.56
C VAL A 286 16.85 -9.34 -0.63
N VAL A 287 15.89 -8.58 -1.14
CA VAL A 287 16.06 -7.73 -2.31
C VAL A 287 15.51 -6.35 -2.00
N GLY A 288 16.29 -5.30 -2.25
CA GLY A 288 15.85 -3.94 -1.95
C GLY A 288 16.73 -2.84 -2.51
N ASP A 289 16.26 -1.61 -2.32
CA ASP A 289 16.92 -0.38 -2.72
C ASP A 289 16.87 0.63 -1.57
N ASP A 290 17.96 0.84 -0.84
CA ASP A 290 18.09 1.83 0.23
C ASP A 290 17.66 3.24 -0.21
N ALA A 291 17.90 3.60 -1.47
CA ALA A 291 17.47 4.88 -2.05
C ALA A 291 15.94 5.00 -2.23
N GLN A 292 15.19 3.91 -2.08
CA GLN A 292 13.72 3.90 -2.17
C GLN A 292 13.04 3.64 -0.82
N SER A 293 13.76 3.69 0.31
CA SER A 293 13.15 3.60 1.65
C SER A 293 12.37 4.87 1.98
N ILE A 294 11.03 4.80 1.91
CA ILE A 294 10.12 5.97 2.03
C ILE A 294 8.89 5.71 2.94
N TYR A 295 8.98 4.72 3.84
CA TYR A 295 7.87 4.34 4.74
C TYR A 295 8.25 4.42 6.22
N SER A 296 9.17 5.31 6.63
CA SER A 296 9.57 5.42 8.04
C SER A 296 8.42 5.87 8.93
N PHE A 297 7.45 6.61 8.37
CA PHE A 297 6.21 6.97 9.06
C PHE A 297 5.36 5.76 9.47
N ARG A 298 5.61 4.58 8.89
CA ARG A 298 5.05 3.27 9.29
C ARG A 298 6.00 2.42 10.14
N GLY A 299 7.14 2.98 10.57
CA GLY A 299 8.16 2.29 11.35
C GLY A 299 9.20 1.52 10.53
N ALA A 300 9.20 1.66 9.19
CA ALA A 300 10.27 1.09 8.37
C ALA A 300 11.62 1.72 8.72
N THR A 301 12.70 0.95 8.62
CA THR A 301 14.06 1.47 8.86
C THR A 301 15.03 1.01 7.80
N VAL A 302 15.71 1.96 7.17
CA VAL A 302 16.76 1.69 6.16
C VAL A 302 17.92 0.88 6.75
N ARG A 303 18.12 0.93 8.08
CA ARG A 303 19.13 0.13 8.77
C ARG A 303 18.95 -1.37 8.55
N ASN A 304 17.70 -1.85 8.40
CA ASN A 304 17.45 -3.27 8.14
C ASN A 304 18.18 -3.79 6.90
N ILE A 305 18.22 -3.01 5.81
CA ILE A 305 18.93 -3.42 4.59
C ILE A 305 20.42 -3.14 4.68
N LEU A 306 20.84 -2.03 5.31
CA LEU A 306 22.25 -1.63 5.42
C LEU A 306 23.05 -2.59 6.32
N ASP A 307 22.44 -3.03 7.43
CA ASP A 307 23.08 -3.88 8.45
C ASP A 307 22.92 -5.38 8.15
N PHE A 308 22.07 -5.74 7.18
CA PHE A 308 21.72 -7.13 6.85
C PHE A 308 22.93 -8.06 6.70
N PRO A 309 24.01 -7.71 5.97
CA PRO A 309 25.11 -8.64 5.77
C PRO A 309 25.82 -9.02 7.06
N ALA A 310 25.86 -8.13 8.05
CA ALA A 310 26.59 -8.31 9.30
C ALA A 310 25.85 -9.19 10.32
N HIS A 311 24.60 -9.56 10.07
CA HIS A 311 23.84 -10.47 10.95
C HIS A 311 24.26 -11.93 10.85
N PHE A 312 25.07 -12.31 9.85
CA PHE A 312 25.42 -13.70 9.58
C PHE A 312 26.93 -13.94 9.63
N ASP A 313 27.31 -15.15 9.99
CA ASP A 313 28.69 -15.65 9.90
C ASP A 313 28.71 -16.95 9.09
N PRO A 314 29.24 -16.94 7.84
CA PRO A 314 29.86 -15.81 7.15
C PRO A 314 28.86 -14.72 6.75
N PRO A 315 29.31 -13.46 6.52
CA PRO A 315 28.45 -12.37 6.08
C PRO A 315 27.67 -12.70 4.80
N ALA A 316 26.48 -12.11 4.65
CA ALA A 316 25.63 -12.37 3.48
C ALA A 316 26.34 -12.05 2.16
N ARG A 317 26.14 -12.89 1.14
CA ARG A 317 26.59 -12.59 -0.23
C ARG A 317 25.85 -11.37 -0.74
N GLN A 318 26.57 -10.36 -1.21
CA GLN A 318 25.99 -9.14 -1.78
C GLN A 318 26.10 -9.16 -3.31
N VAL A 319 25.01 -8.91 -4.02
CA VAL A 319 24.98 -8.75 -5.48
C VAL A 319 24.31 -7.43 -5.83
N THR A 320 25.01 -6.57 -6.59
CA THR A 320 24.51 -5.23 -6.94
C THR A 320 23.95 -5.20 -8.36
N LEU A 321 22.72 -4.70 -8.53
CA LEU A 321 22.10 -4.45 -9.82
C LEU A 321 22.08 -2.94 -10.11
N ASP A 322 23.03 -2.48 -10.91
CA ASP A 322 23.27 -1.05 -11.21
C ASP A 322 22.79 -0.59 -12.59
N ARG A 323 22.58 -1.52 -13.53
CA ARG A 323 22.03 -1.22 -14.86
C ARG A 323 20.53 -0.92 -14.79
N ASN A 324 20.14 0.31 -15.11
CA ASN A 324 18.75 0.75 -15.23
C ASN A 324 18.21 0.49 -16.65
N TYR A 325 17.05 -0.15 -16.73
CA TYR A 325 16.35 -0.45 -17.99
C TYR A 325 15.14 0.46 -18.24
N ARG A 326 14.87 1.40 -17.34
CA ARG A 326 13.65 2.24 -17.34
C ARG A 326 13.89 3.60 -17.98
N SER A 327 14.75 4.39 -17.38
CA SER A 327 14.91 5.83 -17.59
C SER A 327 16.03 6.11 -18.58
N THR A 328 15.94 7.28 -19.24
CA THR A 328 17.00 7.82 -20.09
C THR A 328 18.20 8.31 -19.28
N GLY A 329 19.35 8.41 -19.93
CA GLY A 329 20.61 8.87 -19.33
C GLY A 329 20.48 10.20 -18.56
N PRO A 330 19.92 11.27 -19.14
CA PRO A 330 19.76 12.56 -18.46
C PRO A 330 18.89 12.51 -17.19
N ILE A 331 17.76 11.81 -17.23
CA ILE A 331 16.89 11.64 -16.05
C ILE A 331 17.66 10.90 -14.96
N LEU A 332 18.36 9.82 -15.32
CA LEU A 332 19.11 9.01 -14.37
C LEU A 332 20.28 9.77 -13.76
N ALA A 333 20.98 10.59 -14.55
CA ALA A 333 22.05 11.46 -14.07
C ALA A 333 21.54 12.48 -13.04
N ALA A 334 20.41 13.14 -13.33
CA ALA A 334 19.77 14.06 -12.38
C ALA A 334 19.31 13.34 -11.10
N SER A 335 18.69 12.15 -11.23
CA SER A 335 18.26 11.36 -10.07
C SER A 335 19.44 10.88 -9.21
N ASN A 336 20.51 10.36 -9.81
CA ASN A 336 21.73 9.95 -9.11
C ASN A 336 22.34 11.12 -8.33
N ALA A 337 22.40 12.31 -8.94
CA ALA A 337 22.97 13.49 -8.29
C ALA A 337 22.11 13.99 -7.11
N VAL A 338 20.78 13.85 -7.18
CA VAL A 338 19.89 14.19 -6.06
C VAL A 338 20.09 13.24 -4.88
N ILE A 339 20.17 11.92 -5.13
CA ILE A 339 20.30 10.92 -4.06
C ILE A 339 21.73 10.82 -3.50
N GLU A 340 22.75 11.25 -4.25
CA GLU A 340 24.13 11.31 -3.79
C GLU A 340 24.32 12.26 -2.60
N LEU A 341 23.42 13.22 -2.42
CA LEU A 341 23.39 14.15 -1.29
C LEU A 341 22.75 13.56 -0.01
N ALA A 342 22.37 12.28 0.01
CA ALA A 342 21.92 11.59 1.23
C ALA A 342 23.12 11.21 2.12
N SER A 343 22.94 11.26 3.44
CA SER A 343 24.00 11.00 4.44
C SER A 343 24.45 9.53 4.47
N GLU A 344 23.49 8.59 4.51
CA GLU A 344 23.73 7.15 4.53
C GLU A 344 23.10 6.44 3.33
N ARG A 345 23.93 5.71 2.55
CA ARG A 345 23.50 4.90 1.40
C ARG A 345 24.54 3.84 1.01
N TYR A 346 24.09 2.81 0.30
CA TYR A 346 25.01 2.00 -0.50
C TYR A 346 25.51 2.82 -1.69
N THR A 347 26.83 2.85 -1.89
CA THR A 347 27.42 3.50 -3.05
C THR A 347 27.15 2.64 -4.29
N LYS A 348 26.10 3.00 -5.02
CA LYS A 348 25.81 2.49 -6.37
C LYS A 348 25.46 3.66 -7.27
N ASN A 349 26.04 3.66 -8.47
CA ASN A 349 25.78 4.66 -9.50
C ASN A 349 25.05 3.97 -10.64
N LEU A 350 23.77 4.31 -10.81
CA LEU A 350 22.96 3.66 -11.83
C LEU A 350 23.35 4.17 -13.21
N TRP A 351 23.44 3.26 -14.18
CA TRP A 351 23.74 3.59 -15.57
C TRP A 351 22.72 2.98 -16.52
N THR A 352 22.58 3.54 -17.72
CA THR A 352 21.58 3.12 -18.71
C THR A 352 22.14 3.26 -20.12
N GLU A 353 21.73 2.38 -21.04
CA GLU A 353 22.03 2.48 -22.48
C GLU A 353 20.99 3.34 -23.22
N LYS A 354 19.91 3.75 -22.55
CA LYS A 354 18.86 4.59 -23.14
C LYS A 354 19.38 6.02 -23.30
N ALA A 355 19.89 6.32 -24.49
CA ALA A 355 20.31 7.65 -24.86
C ALA A 355 19.11 8.59 -25.06
N SER A 356 19.26 9.84 -24.60
CA SER A 356 18.39 10.97 -24.93
C SER A 356 19.22 12.24 -24.82
N ALA A 357 18.92 13.22 -25.67
CA ALA A 357 19.48 14.58 -25.56
C ALA A 357 18.64 15.47 -24.63
N GLN A 358 17.43 15.04 -24.27
CA GLN A 358 16.48 15.84 -23.52
C GLN A 358 16.77 15.77 -22.03
N LEU A 359 17.06 16.92 -21.43
CA LEU A 359 17.20 17.06 -19.98
C LEU A 359 15.83 17.05 -19.29
N PRO A 360 15.74 16.58 -18.03
CA PRO A 360 14.55 16.81 -17.21
C PRO A 360 14.30 18.31 -17.06
N ARG A 361 13.03 18.71 -17.02
CA ARG A 361 12.62 20.12 -16.97
C ARG A 361 12.36 20.58 -15.56
N LEU A 362 12.82 21.78 -15.24
CA LEU A 362 12.52 22.48 -14.00
C LEU A 362 11.75 23.76 -14.33
N VAL A 363 10.45 23.76 -14.06
CA VAL A 363 9.52 24.72 -14.66
C VAL A 363 8.98 25.65 -13.58
N THR A 364 9.37 26.92 -13.65
CA THR A 364 8.88 27.93 -12.71
C THR A 364 7.54 28.48 -13.18
N VAL A 365 6.53 28.48 -12.32
CA VAL A 365 5.20 29.02 -12.61
C VAL A 365 4.76 30.02 -11.52
N ALA A 366 3.81 30.89 -11.84
CA ALA A 366 3.40 31.96 -10.91
C ALA A 366 2.76 31.41 -9.63
N GLY A 367 1.89 30.42 -9.72
CA GLY A 367 1.27 29.75 -8.58
C GLY A 367 0.63 28.41 -8.94
N GLU A 368 -0.19 27.87 -8.03
CA GLU A 368 -0.81 26.54 -8.17
C GLU A 368 -1.78 26.43 -9.36
N ALA A 369 -2.47 27.53 -9.70
CA ALA A 369 -3.36 27.57 -10.87
C ALA A 369 -2.57 27.48 -12.19
N GLU A 370 -1.46 28.22 -12.32
CA GLU A 370 -0.57 28.12 -13.48
C GLU A 370 0.13 26.77 -13.55
N GLN A 371 0.45 26.15 -12.41
CA GLN A 371 0.95 24.77 -12.38
C GLN A 371 -0.05 23.80 -12.99
N ALA A 372 -1.33 23.85 -12.58
CA ALA A 372 -2.37 23.00 -13.13
C ALA A 372 -2.52 23.21 -14.65
N ARG A 373 -2.56 24.47 -15.09
CA ARG A 373 -2.67 24.82 -16.51
C ARG A 373 -1.46 24.33 -17.32
N TYR A 374 -0.24 24.51 -16.80
CA TYR A 374 0.97 24.02 -17.44
C TYR A 374 0.91 22.52 -17.68
N VAL A 375 0.60 21.75 -16.62
CA VAL A 375 0.53 20.29 -16.70
C VAL A 375 -0.52 19.86 -17.73
N VAL A 376 -1.71 20.45 -17.70
CA VAL A 376 -2.77 20.11 -18.65
C VAL A 376 -2.38 20.43 -20.09
N GLU A 377 -1.78 21.59 -20.35
CA GLU A 377 -1.31 21.95 -21.71
C GLU A 377 -0.24 20.98 -22.21
N GLN A 378 0.71 20.57 -21.36
CA GLN A 378 1.74 19.59 -21.73
C GLN A 378 1.19 18.18 -21.93
N VAL A 379 0.21 17.76 -21.11
CA VAL A 379 -0.47 16.47 -21.27
C VAL A 379 -1.21 16.38 -22.60
N LEU A 380 -1.93 17.45 -22.96
CA LEU A 380 -2.63 17.55 -24.24
C LEU A 380 -1.66 17.63 -25.41
N GLU A 381 -0.58 18.42 -25.31
CA GLU A 381 0.45 18.49 -26.34
C GLU A 381 1.08 17.11 -26.61
N ALA A 382 1.43 16.36 -25.58
CA ALA A 382 1.93 15.00 -25.72
C ALA A 382 0.87 14.06 -26.33
N ARG A 383 -0.41 14.22 -25.97
CA ARG A 383 -1.52 13.46 -26.57
C ARG A 383 -1.67 13.71 -28.06
N GLU A 384 -1.58 14.97 -28.50
CA GLU A 384 -1.59 15.33 -29.93
C GLU A 384 -0.40 14.74 -30.69
N GLN A 385 0.72 14.51 -30.01
CA GLN A 385 1.89 13.80 -30.55
C GLN A 385 1.73 12.26 -30.53
N GLY A 386 0.56 11.75 -30.14
CA GLY A 386 0.22 10.32 -30.12
C GLY A 386 0.50 9.61 -28.79
N MET A 387 0.83 10.33 -27.72
CA MET A 387 1.02 9.73 -26.40
C MET A 387 -0.33 9.48 -25.70
N GLN A 388 -0.60 8.23 -25.33
CA GLN A 388 -1.80 7.88 -24.55
C GLN A 388 -1.76 8.57 -23.17
N LEU A 389 -2.90 9.05 -22.69
CA LEU A 389 -3.05 9.63 -21.34
C LEU A 389 -2.56 8.66 -20.26
N LYS A 390 -2.85 7.36 -20.39
CA LYS A 390 -2.40 6.35 -19.40
C LYS A 390 -0.90 6.15 -19.33
N SER A 391 -0.16 6.65 -20.32
CA SER A 391 1.31 6.64 -20.32
C SER A 391 1.91 7.90 -19.69
N GLN A 392 1.06 8.78 -19.16
CA GLN A 392 1.41 10.03 -18.49
C GLN A 392 0.92 9.98 -17.03
N ALA A 393 1.70 10.56 -16.11
CA ALA A 393 1.30 10.64 -14.71
C ALA A 393 1.70 11.95 -14.04
N VAL A 394 0.88 12.36 -13.07
CA VAL A 394 1.11 13.51 -12.23
C VAL A 394 1.28 13.04 -10.78
N LEU A 395 2.45 13.31 -10.22
CA LEU A 395 2.88 12.90 -8.90
C LEU A 395 2.91 14.09 -7.94
N PHE A 396 2.44 13.86 -6.72
CA PHE A 396 2.39 14.88 -5.66
C PHE A 396 2.71 14.32 -4.28
N ARG A 397 3.24 15.16 -3.39
CA ARG A 397 3.58 14.75 -2.02
C ARG A 397 2.36 14.44 -1.15
N ALA A 398 1.31 15.23 -1.24
CA ALA A 398 0.09 15.11 -0.43
C ALA A 398 -1.16 15.18 -1.32
N ALA A 399 -2.21 14.44 -0.96
CA ALA A 399 -3.40 14.27 -1.79
C ALA A 399 -4.17 15.56 -2.10
N HIS A 400 -4.00 16.61 -1.29
CA HIS A 400 -4.62 17.91 -1.52
C HIS A 400 -3.87 18.76 -2.55
N HIS A 401 -2.61 18.46 -2.85
CA HIS A 401 -1.83 19.19 -3.88
C HIS A 401 -2.40 19.01 -5.30
N SER A 402 -3.21 17.99 -5.54
CA SER A 402 -3.84 17.75 -6.84
C SER A 402 -5.16 18.51 -7.06
N ALA A 403 -5.71 19.16 -6.03
CA ALA A 403 -7.07 19.70 -6.08
C ALA A 403 -7.28 20.71 -7.24
N ALA A 404 -6.35 21.66 -7.42
CA ALA A 404 -6.43 22.63 -8.52
C ALA A 404 -6.31 21.98 -9.91
N LEU A 405 -5.53 20.90 -10.00
CA LEU A 405 -5.37 20.14 -11.23
C LEU A 405 -6.62 19.31 -11.55
N GLU A 406 -7.25 18.68 -10.56
CA GLU A 406 -8.50 17.94 -10.74
C GLU A 406 -9.59 18.84 -11.31
N ILE A 407 -9.72 20.07 -10.79
CA ILE A 407 -10.66 21.07 -11.32
C ILE A 407 -10.34 21.42 -12.79
N GLU A 408 -9.07 21.65 -13.11
CA GLU A 408 -8.66 22.01 -14.48
C GLU A 408 -8.86 20.84 -15.46
N LEU A 409 -8.56 19.60 -15.06
CA LEU A 409 -8.79 18.39 -15.87
C LEU A 409 -10.27 18.21 -16.19
N THR A 410 -11.14 18.33 -15.18
CA THR A 410 -12.60 18.26 -15.35
C THR A 410 -13.09 19.39 -16.27
N ARG A 411 -12.62 20.61 -16.08
CA ARG A 411 -12.96 21.77 -16.92
C ARG A 411 -12.60 21.56 -18.39
N ARG A 412 -11.53 20.80 -18.65
CA ARG A 412 -11.01 20.50 -20.00
C ARG A 412 -11.50 19.14 -20.54
N ASN A 413 -12.38 18.45 -19.81
CA ASN A 413 -12.89 17.13 -20.14
C ASN A 413 -11.77 16.10 -20.40
N ILE A 414 -10.74 16.09 -19.56
CA ILE A 414 -9.65 15.11 -19.62
C ILE A 414 -9.95 14.02 -18.59
N PRO A 415 -10.20 12.77 -19.01
CA PRO A 415 -10.44 11.66 -18.09
C PRO A 415 -9.21 11.42 -17.21
N PHE A 416 -9.42 11.15 -15.92
CA PHE A 416 -8.33 10.86 -15.00
C PHE A 416 -8.73 9.87 -13.90
N VAL A 417 -7.73 9.20 -13.34
CA VAL A 417 -7.87 8.31 -12.18
C VAL A 417 -6.89 8.74 -11.10
N LYS A 418 -7.39 8.90 -9.88
CA LYS A 418 -6.58 9.32 -8.72
C LYS A 418 -6.29 8.14 -7.79
N PHE A 419 -5.03 7.77 -7.67
CA PHE A 419 -4.53 6.79 -6.70
C PHE A 419 -4.08 7.46 -5.40
N GLY A 420 -4.52 6.93 -4.27
CA GLY A 420 -4.21 7.47 -2.93
C GLY A 420 -5.16 8.56 -2.43
N GLY A 421 -6.41 8.60 -2.91
CA GLY A 421 -7.53 9.43 -2.41
C GLY A 421 -8.47 8.66 -1.45
N LEU A 422 -9.52 9.34 -0.93
CA LEU A 422 -10.49 8.81 0.05
C LEU A 422 -10.92 7.38 -0.31
N LYS A 423 -10.71 6.44 0.61
CA LYS A 423 -10.77 5.02 0.34
C LYS A 423 -12.23 4.56 0.30
N PHE A 424 -12.59 3.77 -0.69
CA PHE A 424 -13.87 3.05 -0.74
C PHE A 424 -14.18 2.26 0.54
N LEU A 425 -13.18 1.65 1.17
CA LEU A 425 -13.36 0.99 2.46
C LEU A 425 -13.65 1.94 3.63
N ASP A 426 -13.34 3.23 3.50
CA ASP A 426 -13.65 4.23 4.50
C ASP A 426 -15.10 4.75 4.35
N SER A 427 -15.79 4.39 3.26
CA SER A 427 -17.18 4.81 3.04
C SER A 427 -18.12 4.14 4.06
N VAL A 428 -19.10 4.92 4.53
CA VAL A 428 -19.99 4.50 5.63
C VAL A 428 -20.73 3.20 5.30
N HIS A 429 -21.24 3.09 4.09
CA HIS A 429 -22.05 1.94 3.67
C HIS A 429 -21.22 0.66 3.47
N VAL A 430 -19.98 0.78 2.96
CA VAL A 430 -19.03 -0.35 2.91
C VAL A 430 -18.70 -0.83 4.32
N LYS A 431 -18.40 0.09 5.24
CA LYS A 431 -18.12 -0.26 6.64
C LYS A 431 -19.30 -0.91 7.37
N ASP A 432 -20.53 -0.50 7.06
CA ASP A 432 -21.73 -1.12 7.63
C ASP A 432 -21.83 -2.59 7.24
N VAL A 433 -21.73 -2.89 5.95
CA VAL A 433 -21.78 -4.27 5.43
C VAL A 433 -20.63 -5.12 5.98
N LEU A 434 -19.40 -4.57 6.01
CA LEU A 434 -18.26 -5.27 6.60
C LEU A 434 -18.43 -5.52 8.10
N ALA A 435 -19.02 -4.59 8.85
CA ALA A 435 -19.28 -4.79 10.27
C ALA A 435 -20.27 -5.93 10.52
N VAL A 436 -21.30 -6.11 9.68
CA VAL A 436 -22.21 -7.28 9.78
C VAL A 436 -21.43 -8.58 9.61
N LEU A 437 -20.61 -8.66 8.56
CA LEU A 437 -19.83 -9.86 8.24
C LEU A 437 -18.76 -10.16 9.30
N ARG A 438 -18.07 -9.12 9.82
CA ARG A 438 -17.09 -9.29 10.91
C ARG A 438 -17.75 -9.76 12.18
N TRP A 439 -18.87 -9.15 12.57
CA TRP A 439 -19.55 -9.55 13.79
C TRP A 439 -20.12 -10.97 13.67
N ALA A 440 -20.59 -11.36 12.47
CA ALA A 440 -20.98 -12.73 12.16
C ALA A 440 -19.82 -13.73 12.26
N GLU A 441 -18.59 -13.33 11.93
CA GLU A 441 -17.39 -14.16 12.08
C GLU A 441 -16.91 -14.23 13.53
N ASN A 442 -16.96 -13.12 14.26
CA ASN A 442 -16.57 -13.01 15.65
C ASN A 442 -17.63 -12.23 16.46
N PRO A 443 -18.54 -12.92 17.17
CA PRO A 443 -19.57 -12.27 17.98
C PRO A 443 -19.02 -11.40 19.13
N ARG A 444 -17.73 -11.55 19.46
CA ARG A 444 -17.04 -10.77 20.50
C ARG A 444 -16.48 -9.44 19.99
N ASP A 445 -16.50 -9.21 18.68
CA ASP A 445 -16.08 -7.94 18.06
C ASP A 445 -17.06 -6.82 18.41
N ARG A 446 -16.74 -6.06 19.47
CA ARG A 446 -17.64 -5.04 20.01
C ARG A 446 -17.81 -3.87 19.06
N ILE A 447 -16.77 -3.48 18.33
CA ILE A 447 -16.83 -2.33 17.40
C ILE A 447 -17.74 -2.64 16.23
N ALA A 448 -17.58 -3.83 15.63
CA ALA A 448 -18.46 -4.29 14.57
C ALA A 448 -19.91 -4.41 15.06
N GLY A 449 -20.15 -5.09 16.20
CA GLY A 449 -21.50 -5.26 16.75
C GLY A 449 -22.16 -3.93 17.13
N PHE A 450 -21.41 -2.99 17.70
CA PHE A 450 -21.93 -1.67 18.08
C PHE A 450 -22.40 -0.88 16.87
N ARG A 451 -21.65 -0.95 15.77
CA ARG A 451 -22.03 -0.34 14.49
C ARG A 451 -23.29 -0.97 13.92
N VAL A 452 -23.34 -2.31 13.83
CA VAL A 452 -24.46 -3.05 13.24
C VAL A 452 -25.77 -2.80 13.99
N VAL A 453 -25.74 -2.89 15.32
CA VAL A 453 -26.94 -2.75 16.14
C VAL A 453 -27.54 -1.33 16.07
N GLN A 454 -26.71 -0.30 15.80
CA GLN A 454 -27.18 1.08 15.61
C GLN A 454 -27.81 1.36 14.24
N LEU A 455 -27.70 0.45 13.27
CA LEU A 455 -28.43 0.58 12.00
C LEU A 455 -29.95 0.44 12.18
N LEU A 456 -30.37 -0.19 13.29
CA LEU A 456 -31.76 -0.43 13.63
C LEU A 456 -32.43 0.83 14.19
N PRO A 457 -33.63 1.22 13.71
CA PRO A 457 -34.28 2.46 14.13
C PRO A 457 -34.54 2.55 15.63
N GLY A 458 -34.16 3.68 16.21
CA GLY A 458 -34.37 3.93 17.64
C GLY A 458 -33.40 3.19 18.56
N VAL A 459 -32.39 2.51 18.02
CA VAL A 459 -31.29 1.92 18.79
C VAL A 459 -30.14 2.91 18.89
N GLY A 460 -30.06 3.61 20.03
CA GLY A 460 -28.93 4.49 20.35
C GLY A 460 -27.76 3.78 21.06
N PRO A 461 -26.66 4.50 21.36
CA PRO A 461 -25.45 3.95 21.99
C PRO A 461 -25.69 3.11 23.26
N ALA A 462 -26.58 3.57 24.14
CA ALA A 462 -26.87 2.86 25.40
C ALA A 462 -27.59 1.52 25.17
N THR A 463 -28.47 1.44 24.18
CA THR A 463 -29.19 0.19 23.86
C THR A 463 -28.26 -0.77 23.13
N ALA A 464 -27.46 -0.27 22.19
CA ALA A 464 -26.43 -1.07 21.52
C ALA A 464 -25.46 -1.69 22.53
N ALA A 465 -24.94 -0.90 23.48
CA ALA A 465 -24.05 -1.41 24.53
C ALA A 465 -24.69 -2.55 25.33
N LYS A 466 -25.95 -2.41 25.75
CA LYS A 466 -26.69 -3.46 26.49
C LYS A 466 -26.81 -4.76 25.70
N VAL A 467 -27.17 -4.68 24.41
CA VAL A 467 -27.26 -5.86 23.53
C VAL A 467 -25.92 -6.59 23.47
N LEU A 468 -24.82 -5.85 23.28
CA LEU A 468 -23.49 -6.44 23.19
C LEU A 468 -23.02 -7.04 24.51
N ASP A 469 -23.29 -6.37 25.63
CA ASP A 469 -22.93 -6.87 26.95
C ASP A 469 -23.65 -8.20 27.25
N GLU A 470 -24.93 -8.34 26.86
CA GLU A 470 -25.67 -9.60 26.97
C GLU A 470 -25.12 -10.70 26.05
N VAL A 471 -24.80 -10.36 24.79
CA VAL A 471 -24.19 -11.31 23.83
C VAL A 471 -22.86 -11.83 24.35
N VAL A 472 -21.98 -10.93 24.81
CA VAL A 472 -20.65 -11.29 25.33
C VAL A 472 -20.75 -12.09 26.63
N ALA A 473 -21.61 -11.68 27.57
CA ALA A 473 -21.78 -12.39 28.84
C ALA A 473 -22.21 -13.85 28.63
N ARG A 474 -23.15 -14.09 27.71
CA ARG A 474 -23.60 -15.45 27.39
C ARG A 474 -22.58 -16.23 26.57
N ALA A 475 -21.92 -15.60 25.59
CA ALA A 475 -20.86 -16.21 24.80
C ALA A 475 -19.59 -16.55 25.60
N GLY A 476 -19.38 -15.91 26.77
CA GLY A 476 -18.29 -16.23 27.69
C GLY A 476 -18.64 -17.29 28.75
N ALA A 477 -19.92 -17.52 29.04
CA ALA A 477 -20.38 -18.42 30.10
C ALA A 477 -20.68 -19.86 29.63
N GLY A 478 -20.73 -20.12 28.32
CA GLY A 478 -21.08 -21.43 27.74
C GLY A 478 -19.88 -22.22 27.21
N THR A 479 -19.99 -23.55 27.21
CA THR A 479 -19.07 -24.47 26.50
C THR A 479 -19.44 -24.68 25.02
N GLY A 480 -20.48 -23.99 24.52
CA GLY A 480 -20.96 -24.08 23.14
C GLY A 480 -20.30 -23.09 22.18
N ASN A 481 -20.62 -23.20 20.89
CA ASN A 481 -20.16 -22.26 19.87
C ASN A 481 -20.66 -20.82 20.21
N PRO A 482 -19.75 -19.82 20.31
CA PRO A 482 -20.13 -18.43 20.59
C PRO A 482 -21.17 -17.87 19.61
N ALA A 483 -21.16 -18.33 18.35
CA ALA A 483 -22.09 -17.90 17.31
C ALA A 483 -23.55 -18.35 17.60
N ASP A 484 -23.74 -19.58 18.07
CA ASP A 484 -25.07 -20.12 18.41
C ASP A 484 -25.66 -19.41 19.65
N THR A 485 -24.78 -19.12 20.61
CA THR A 485 -25.15 -18.36 21.81
C THR A 485 -25.50 -16.91 21.47
N ALA A 486 -24.81 -16.30 20.51
CA ALA A 486 -25.12 -14.94 20.05
C ALA A 486 -26.50 -14.85 19.38
N GLY A 487 -26.80 -15.75 18.43
CA GLY A 487 -28.09 -15.79 17.74
C GLY A 487 -29.28 -15.95 18.70
N SER A 488 -29.19 -16.90 19.64
CA SER A 488 -30.23 -17.12 20.66
C SER A 488 -30.38 -15.94 21.62
N THR A 489 -29.28 -15.23 21.92
CA THR A 489 -29.33 -14.02 22.76
C THR A 489 -30.04 -12.87 22.07
N LEU A 490 -29.75 -12.62 20.78
CA LEU A 490 -30.44 -11.60 20.00
C LEU A 490 -31.95 -11.89 19.87
N ALA A 491 -32.32 -13.17 19.73
CA ALA A 491 -33.72 -13.59 19.67
C ALA A 491 -34.48 -13.35 21.00
N ALA A 492 -33.78 -13.44 22.14
CA ALA A 492 -34.38 -13.23 23.46
C ALA A 492 -34.41 -11.76 23.90
N PHE A 493 -33.64 -10.88 23.24
CA PHE A 493 -33.56 -9.47 23.59
C PHE A 493 -34.86 -8.73 23.22
N THR A 494 -35.31 -7.82 24.08
CA THR A 494 -36.49 -6.98 23.80
C THR A 494 -36.07 -5.66 23.16
N PRO A 495 -36.29 -5.46 21.85
CA PRO A 495 -35.88 -4.25 21.17
C PRO A 495 -36.75 -3.04 21.58
N PRO A 496 -36.23 -1.80 21.41
CA PRO A 496 -37.04 -0.60 21.58
C PRO A 496 -38.20 -0.59 20.58
N PRO A 497 -39.32 0.10 20.87
CA PRO A 497 -40.53 0.05 20.04
C PRO A 497 -40.29 0.38 18.56
N ARG A 498 -39.40 1.32 18.27
CA ARG A 498 -39.06 1.73 16.90
C ARG A 498 -38.28 0.67 16.11
N ALA A 499 -37.61 -0.26 16.77
CA ALA A 499 -36.83 -1.32 16.14
C ALA A 499 -37.62 -2.62 15.96
N GLN A 500 -38.85 -2.73 16.48
CA GLN A 500 -39.58 -4.01 16.51
C GLN A 500 -39.78 -4.63 15.12
N GLU A 501 -40.11 -3.82 14.11
CA GLU A 501 -40.31 -4.28 12.73
C GLU A 501 -39.01 -4.81 12.10
N ASP A 502 -37.90 -4.10 12.28
CA ASP A 502 -36.58 -4.48 11.72
C ASP A 502 -35.84 -5.55 12.57
N TRP A 503 -36.22 -5.75 13.83
CA TRP A 503 -35.51 -6.66 14.75
C TRP A 503 -35.65 -8.14 14.35
N HIS A 504 -36.84 -8.58 13.97
CA HIS A 504 -37.05 -9.98 13.59
C HIS A 504 -36.29 -10.38 12.31
N PRO A 505 -36.32 -9.58 11.21
CA PRO A 505 -35.45 -9.79 10.06
C PRO A 505 -33.97 -9.80 10.42
N PHE A 506 -33.53 -8.87 11.29
CA PHE A 506 -32.15 -8.79 11.76
C PHE A 506 -31.70 -10.04 12.54
N VAL A 507 -32.50 -10.51 13.50
CA VAL A 507 -32.22 -11.76 14.25
C VAL A 507 -32.16 -12.97 13.31
N THR A 508 -33.05 -13.02 12.31
CA THR A 508 -33.09 -14.11 11.32
C THR A 508 -31.83 -14.11 10.46
N LEU A 509 -31.41 -12.93 9.96
CA LEU A 509 -30.14 -12.77 9.25
C LEU A 509 -28.98 -13.26 10.12
N MET A 510 -28.82 -12.66 11.31
CA MET A 510 -27.68 -12.94 12.19
C MET A 510 -27.62 -14.42 12.57
N SER A 511 -28.75 -15.05 12.91
CA SER A 511 -28.78 -16.48 13.23
C SER A 511 -28.38 -17.37 12.04
N SER A 512 -28.73 -16.97 10.82
CA SER A 512 -28.37 -17.69 9.60
C SER A 512 -26.87 -17.60 9.31
N VAL A 513 -26.29 -16.41 9.42
CA VAL A 513 -24.85 -16.17 9.15
C VAL A 513 -23.93 -16.65 10.28
N TYR A 514 -24.41 -16.65 11.54
CA TYR A 514 -23.71 -17.26 12.67
C TYR A 514 -23.65 -18.78 12.54
N GLY A 515 -24.79 -19.41 12.21
CA GLY A 515 -24.88 -20.85 12.03
C GLY A 515 -24.27 -21.38 10.73
N ARG A 516 -23.73 -20.49 9.86
CA ARG A 516 -23.23 -20.81 8.51
C ARG A 516 -24.21 -21.69 7.72
N GLN A 517 -25.50 -21.39 7.84
CA GLN A 517 -26.57 -22.16 7.18
C GLN A 517 -26.54 -21.98 5.67
N THR A 518 -26.02 -20.84 5.21
CA THR A 518 -25.84 -20.48 3.81
C THR A 518 -24.35 -20.52 3.47
N PRO A 519 -23.93 -21.18 2.37
CA PRO A 519 -22.52 -21.19 1.98
C PRO A 519 -22.09 -19.82 1.43
N TRP A 520 -20.80 -19.53 1.58
CA TRP A 520 -20.16 -18.40 0.89
C TRP A 520 -20.17 -18.63 -0.64
N PRO A 521 -20.40 -17.60 -1.50
CA PRO A 521 -20.61 -16.19 -1.19
C PRO A 521 -22.07 -15.76 -0.97
N ALA A 522 -23.04 -16.69 -0.96
CA ALA A 522 -24.46 -16.34 -0.84
C ALA A 522 -24.84 -15.67 0.49
N GLU A 523 -24.03 -15.86 1.55
CA GLU A 523 -24.15 -15.07 2.79
C GLU A 523 -24.04 -13.56 2.53
N PHE A 524 -23.18 -13.13 1.60
CA PHE A 524 -22.99 -11.72 1.28
C PHE A 524 -24.27 -11.12 0.68
N GLU A 525 -24.90 -11.85 -0.25
CA GLU A 525 -26.16 -11.45 -0.87
C GLU A 525 -27.26 -11.26 0.20
N MET A 526 -27.34 -12.17 1.18
CA MET A 526 -28.29 -12.05 2.30
C MET A 526 -28.05 -10.79 3.13
N VAL A 527 -26.79 -10.48 3.45
CA VAL A 527 -26.42 -9.25 4.18
C VAL A 527 -26.77 -8.01 3.36
N ARG A 528 -26.44 -7.99 2.06
CA ARG A 528 -26.78 -6.87 1.17
C ARG A 528 -28.29 -6.61 1.14
N ARG A 529 -29.10 -7.65 0.91
CA ARG A 529 -30.56 -7.52 0.85
C ARG A 529 -31.17 -7.03 2.16
N TRP A 530 -30.60 -7.44 3.30
CA TRP A 530 -31.03 -6.91 4.59
C TRP A 530 -30.61 -5.45 4.80
N TYR A 531 -29.44 -5.05 4.30
CA TYR A 531 -28.91 -3.68 4.45
C TYR A 531 -29.58 -2.67 3.51
N GLU A 532 -30.08 -3.09 2.35
CA GLU A 532 -30.66 -2.23 1.30
C GLU A 532 -31.75 -1.25 1.84
N PRO A 533 -32.74 -1.67 2.66
CA PRO A 533 -33.70 -0.75 3.27
C PRO A 533 -33.09 0.26 4.26
N HIS A 534 -31.98 -0.10 4.92
CA HIS A 534 -31.25 0.81 5.81
C HIS A 534 -30.42 1.82 5.00
N LEU A 535 -29.86 1.39 3.87
CA LEU A 535 -29.15 2.25 2.94
C LEU A 535 -30.06 3.36 2.41
N GLU A 536 -31.25 3.02 1.91
CA GLU A 536 -32.25 3.99 1.43
C GLU A 536 -32.71 4.98 2.52
N ARG A 537 -32.77 4.51 3.76
CA ARG A 537 -33.23 5.30 4.91
C ARG A 537 -32.18 6.29 5.41
N ASN A 538 -30.90 5.90 5.39
CA ASN A 538 -29.81 6.64 6.01
C ASN A 538 -29.06 7.56 5.04
N HIS A 539 -29.30 7.44 3.73
CA HIS A 539 -28.47 8.04 2.71
C HIS A 539 -29.30 8.62 1.54
N GLU A 540 -29.12 9.91 1.22
CA GLU A 540 -29.82 10.57 0.11
C GLU A 540 -29.41 10.01 -1.27
N ASP A 541 -28.15 9.62 -1.44
CA ASP A 541 -27.55 9.02 -2.64
C ASP A 541 -27.47 7.49 -2.56
N ALA A 542 -28.51 6.84 -2.04
CA ALA A 542 -28.57 5.39 -1.85
C ALA A 542 -28.31 4.58 -3.13
N ALA A 543 -28.76 5.04 -4.30
CA ALA A 543 -28.55 4.35 -5.57
C ALA A 543 -27.06 4.20 -5.95
N ILE A 544 -26.25 5.22 -5.70
CA ILE A 544 -24.79 5.20 -5.96
C ILE A 544 -24.13 4.23 -4.98
N ARG A 545 -24.43 4.35 -3.69
CA ARG A 545 -23.90 3.46 -2.65
C ARG A 545 -24.32 2.00 -2.82
N HIS A 546 -25.48 1.74 -3.40
CA HIS A 546 -25.91 0.38 -3.70
C HIS A 546 -25.01 -0.27 -4.76
N ALA A 547 -24.53 0.50 -5.74
CA ALA A 547 -23.57 0.01 -6.74
C ALA A 547 -22.24 -0.41 -6.09
N ASP A 548 -21.76 0.36 -5.11
CA ASP A 548 -20.56 0.02 -4.33
C ASP A 548 -20.73 -1.31 -3.59
N VAL A 549 -21.90 -1.55 -2.95
CA VAL A 549 -22.18 -2.82 -2.26
C VAL A 549 -22.29 -4.00 -3.24
N LEU A 550 -22.87 -3.80 -4.42
CA LEU A 550 -22.90 -4.82 -5.49
C LEU A 550 -21.48 -5.14 -5.99
N GLN A 551 -20.62 -4.14 -6.12
CA GLN A 551 -19.22 -4.34 -6.47
C GLN A 551 -18.51 -5.17 -5.40
N MET A 552 -18.75 -4.88 -4.11
CA MET A 552 -18.23 -5.70 -3.03
C MET A 552 -18.70 -7.15 -3.11
N GLU A 553 -19.98 -7.39 -3.42
CA GLU A 553 -20.53 -8.74 -3.59
C GLU A 553 -19.81 -9.50 -4.71
N SER A 554 -19.58 -8.83 -5.84
CA SER A 554 -18.81 -9.41 -6.95
C SER A 554 -17.37 -9.74 -6.53
N ILE A 555 -16.72 -8.87 -5.75
CA ILE A 555 -15.38 -9.11 -5.22
C ILE A 555 -15.39 -10.27 -4.23
N ALA A 556 -16.36 -10.31 -3.32
CA ALA A 556 -16.56 -11.35 -2.31
C ALA A 556 -16.67 -12.75 -2.94
N GLY A 557 -17.37 -12.86 -4.08
CA GLY A 557 -17.49 -14.10 -4.85
C GLY A 557 -16.17 -14.68 -5.38
N THR A 558 -15.08 -13.90 -5.42
CA THR A 558 -13.75 -14.38 -5.82
C THR A 558 -12.97 -15.07 -4.71
N TYR A 559 -13.44 -14.99 -3.46
CA TYR A 559 -12.79 -15.58 -2.29
C TYR A 559 -13.46 -16.89 -1.88
N PRO A 560 -12.70 -17.84 -1.32
CA PRO A 560 -13.23 -19.15 -0.94
C PRO A 560 -14.07 -19.13 0.35
N SER A 561 -13.94 -18.09 1.18
CA SER A 561 -14.66 -17.98 2.45
C SER A 561 -14.80 -16.53 2.91
N ARG A 562 -15.78 -16.30 3.79
CA ARG A 562 -16.00 -15.02 4.50
C ARG A 562 -14.75 -14.55 5.25
N GLU A 563 -14.11 -15.45 6.00
CA GLU A 563 -12.88 -15.17 6.75
C GLU A 563 -11.74 -14.68 5.85
N ARG A 564 -11.54 -15.36 4.70
CA ARG A 564 -10.54 -14.95 3.71
C ARG A 564 -10.89 -13.62 3.07
N PHE A 565 -12.15 -13.41 2.72
CA PHE A 565 -12.60 -12.12 2.18
C PHE A 565 -12.35 -10.97 3.17
N LEU A 566 -12.77 -11.11 4.43
CA LEU A 566 -12.59 -10.09 5.47
C LEU A 566 -11.12 -9.81 5.74
N THR A 567 -10.31 -10.87 5.91
CA THR A 567 -8.87 -10.73 6.16
C THR A 567 -8.18 -10.01 5.00
N GLU A 568 -8.41 -10.47 3.76
CA GLU A 568 -7.72 -9.91 2.60
C GLU A 568 -8.18 -8.49 2.25
N LEU A 569 -9.48 -8.19 2.41
CA LEU A 569 -10.01 -6.86 2.15
C LEU A 569 -9.51 -5.84 3.17
N THR A 570 -9.46 -6.23 4.46
CA THR A 570 -8.85 -5.37 5.49
C THR A 570 -7.39 -5.14 5.11
N LEU A 571 -6.60 -6.18 4.86
CA LEU A 571 -5.15 -6.09 4.68
C LEU A 571 -4.68 -5.38 3.41
N ASP A 572 -5.40 -5.53 2.30
CA ASP A 572 -5.08 -4.89 1.02
C ASP A 572 -6.36 -4.35 0.37
N PRO A 573 -6.82 -3.15 0.78
CA PRO A 573 -7.95 -2.50 0.15
C PRO A 573 -7.72 -2.36 -1.36
N PRO A 574 -8.72 -2.61 -2.22
CA PRO A 574 -8.58 -2.29 -3.63
C PRO A 574 -8.32 -0.78 -3.82
N ASP A 575 -7.16 -0.41 -4.40
CA ASP A 575 -6.78 0.99 -4.67
C ASP A 575 -7.66 1.68 -5.74
N ALA A 576 -8.56 0.95 -6.39
CA ALA A 576 -9.26 1.40 -7.58
C ALA A 576 -10.74 1.58 -7.29
N THR A 577 -11.07 2.75 -6.77
CA THR A 577 -12.42 3.29 -6.65
C THR A 577 -12.27 4.75 -6.21
N SER A 578 -12.12 5.67 -7.16
CA SER A 578 -12.67 7.00 -6.97
C SER A 578 -14.11 6.96 -7.45
N ASP A 579 -14.94 7.83 -6.87
CA ASP A 579 -16.23 8.21 -7.42
C ASP A 579 -16.19 8.22 -8.95
N GLU A 580 -17.16 7.49 -9.52
CA GLU A 580 -17.48 7.37 -10.93
C GLU A 580 -16.44 6.68 -11.83
N SER A 581 -16.50 5.35 -11.85
CA SER A 581 -16.65 4.70 -13.15
C SER A 581 -17.98 5.16 -13.76
N GLY A 582 -18.00 6.35 -14.34
CA GLY A 582 -19.09 6.80 -15.20
C GLY A 582 -19.29 5.83 -16.37
N VAL A 583 -20.41 5.98 -17.08
CA VAL A 583 -20.70 5.20 -18.31
C VAL A 583 -19.47 5.23 -19.22
N PRO A 584 -18.94 4.08 -19.70
CA PRO A 584 -17.74 4.05 -20.53
C PRO A 584 -17.91 4.98 -21.72
N LEU A 585 -17.19 6.10 -21.73
CA LEU A 585 -16.99 6.85 -22.97
C LEU A 585 -16.06 5.98 -23.83
N LEU A 586 -16.35 5.92 -25.13
CA LEU A 586 -15.77 4.99 -26.11
C LEU A 586 -14.22 4.98 -26.26
N ASP A 587 -13.48 5.72 -25.44
CA ASP A 587 -12.02 5.72 -25.37
C ASP A 587 -11.53 5.36 -23.94
N GLU A 588 -10.93 4.18 -23.77
CA GLU A 588 -10.35 3.66 -22.50
C GLU A 588 -9.07 4.40 -22.02
N ASP A 589 -8.87 5.67 -22.39
CA ASP A 589 -7.64 6.41 -22.12
C ASP A 589 -7.83 7.52 -21.07
N TYR A 590 -7.03 7.49 -19.99
CA TYR A 590 -7.15 8.39 -18.84
C TYR A 590 -5.78 8.76 -18.24
N LEU A 591 -5.67 9.96 -17.66
CA LEU A 591 -4.46 10.45 -16.98
C LEU A 591 -4.35 9.88 -15.57
N ILE A 592 -3.13 9.59 -15.10
CA ILE A 592 -2.91 9.07 -13.75
C ILE A 592 -2.49 10.19 -12.79
N LEU A 593 -3.21 10.35 -11.68
CA LEU A 593 -2.83 11.19 -10.54
C LEU A 593 -2.46 10.29 -9.37
N SER A 594 -1.31 10.50 -8.74
CA SER A 594 -0.89 9.67 -7.62
C SER A 594 -0.06 10.43 -6.60
N THR A 595 -0.19 10.04 -5.32
CA THR A 595 0.85 10.41 -4.36
C THR A 595 2.19 9.74 -4.75
N ILE A 596 3.32 10.35 -4.39
CA ILE A 596 4.65 9.77 -4.63
C ILE A 596 4.76 8.38 -3.98
N HIS A 597 4.20 8.20 -2.78
CA HIS A 597 4.19 6.92 -2.06
C HIS A 597 3.43 5.84 -2.84
N SER A 598 2.23 6.15 -3.35
CA SER A 598 1.41 5.20 -4.12
C SER A 598 2.00 4.91 -5.51
N ALA A 599 2.85 5.79 -6.04
CA ALA A 599 3.52 5.61 -7.32
C ALA A 599 4.74 4.68 -7.25
N LYS A 600 5.18 4.27 -6.06
CA LYS A 600 6.28 3.32 -5.89
C LYS A 600 5.97 2.01 -6.63
N GLY A 601 6.96 1.48 -7.34
CA GLY A 601 6.81 0.30 -8.19
C GLY A 601 6.21 0.57 -9.58
N GLN A 602 5.56 1.71 -9.80
CA GLN A 602 4.97 2.08 -11.10
C GLN A 602 5.97 2.85 -11.98
N GLU A 603 5.63 3.08 -13.25
CA GLU A 603 6.46 3.77 -14.24
C GLU A 603 5.67 4.29 -15.44
N TRP A 604 6.00 5.49 -15.93
CA TRP A 604 5.31 6.17 -17.04
C TRP A 604 6.28 6.78 -18.03
N ARG A 605 5.83 7.06 -19.26
CA ARG A 605 6.67 7.70 -20.28
C ARG A 605 6.95 9.15 -19.90
N ASN A 606 5.88 9.87 -19.54
CA ASN A 606 5.94 11.26 -19.10
C ASN A 606 5.46 11.40 -17.64
N VAL A 607 6.23 12.10 -16.82
CA VAL A 607 5.92 12.32 -15.39
C VAL A 607 6.05 13.79 -15.03
N PHE A 608 5.00 14.31 -14.39
CA PHE A 608 4.98 15.64 -13.80
C PHE A 608 5.04 15.52 -12.27
N VAL A 609 5.97 16.22 -11.62
CA VAL A 609 6.06 16.34 -10.16
C VAL A 609 5.58 17.73 -9.77
N LEU A 610 4.47 17.79 -9.04
CA LEU A 610 3.89 19.03 -8.55
C LEU A 610 4.64 19.55 -7.32
N ASN A 611 4.63 20.87 -7.14
CA ASN A 611 5.13 21.55 -5.94
C ASN A 611 6.58 21.16 -5.58
N GLY A 612 7.50 21.24 -6.54
CA GLY A 612 8.95 21.07 -6.35
C GLY A 612 9.60 22.22 -5.56
N VAL A 613 9.03 22.56 -4.42
CA VAL A 613 9.37 23.69 -3.55
C VAL A 613 9.58 23.25 -2.11
N ASP A 614 10.41 23.98 -1.37
CA ASP A 614 10.53 23.81 0.08
C ASP A 614 9.17 24.06 0.76
N GLY A 615 8.85 23.22 1.76
CA GLY A 615 7.54 23.17 2.42
C GLY A 615 6.59 22.13 1.82
N CYS A 616 6.79 21.77 0.54
CA CYS A 616 6.12 20.63 -0.10
C CYS A 616 7.05 19.44 -0.28
N ILE A 617 8.27 19.67 -0.81
CA ILE A 617 9.32 18.66 -1.01
C ILE A 617 10.66 19.33 -0.64
N PRO A 618 11.17 19.18 0.60
CA PRO A 618 10.59 18.40 1.70
C PRO A 618 9.31 19.05 2.26
N SER A 619 8.42 18.21 2.80
CA SER A 619 7.31 18.66 3.65
C SER A 619 7.85 19.27 4.95
N ASP A 620 7.26 20.37 5.42
CA ASP A 620 7.62 20.99 6.72
C ASP A 620 7.51 20.02 7.91
N LEU A 621 6.66 19.00 7.78
CA LEU A 621 6.50 17.95 8.81
C LEU A 621 7.62 16.90 8.80
N GLY A 622 8.45 16.87 7.74
CA GLY A 622 9.54 15.91 7.54
C GLY A 622 10.93 16.56 7.58
N THR A 623 11.07 17.67 8.31
CA THR A 623 12.35 18.39 8.45
C THR A 623 12.84 18.48 9.89
N GLY A 624 12.33 17.63 10.80
CA GLY A 624 12.68 17.66 12.22
C GLY A 624 14.05 17.04 12.53
N SER A 625 14.56 16.18 11.64
CA SER A 625 15.88 15.53 11.76
C SER A 625 16.54 15.31 10.40
N GLU A 626 17.84 14.99 10.39
CA GLU A 626 18.56 14.64 9.14
C GLU A 626 17.99 13.39 8.47
N ASP A 627 17.60 12.37 9.25
CA ASP A 627 16.98 11.14 8.74
C ASP A 627 15.67 11.40 7.99
N GLU A 628 14.82 12.30 8.53
CA GLU A 628 13.55 12.69 7.90
C GLU A 628 13.80 13.48 6.61
N ILE A 629 14.81 14.37 6.60
CA ILE A 629 15.19 15.11 5.40
C ILE A 629 15.69 14.15 4.31
N ASP A 630 16.47 13.14 4.68
CA ASP A 630 16.94 12.13 3.74
C ASP A 630 15.82 11.23 3.23
N GLU A 631 14.81 10.93 4.03
CA GLU A 631 13.60 10.28 3.54
C GLU A 631 12.83 11.14 2.52
N GLU A 632 12.65 12.44 2.79
CA GLU A 632 12.02 13.36 1.83
C GLU A 632 12.86 13.51 0.54
N ARG A 633 14.19 13.40 0.63
CA ARG A 633 15.07 13.32 -0.55
C ARG A 633 14.86 12.03 -1.34
N ARG A 634 14.77 10.88 -0.65
CA ARG A 634 14.43 9.58 -1.26
C ARG A 634 13.05 9.64 -1.94
N LEU A 635 12.09 10.36 -1.37
CA LEU A 635 10.79 10.61 -2.00
C LEU A 635 10.92 11.34 -3.34
N LEU A 636 11.71 12.42 -3.41
CA LEU A 636 11.96 13.11 -4.68
C LEU A 636 12.66 12.16 -5.68
N TYR A 637 13.68 11.43 -5.24
CA TYR A 637 14.36 10.43 -6.08
C TYR A 637 13.40 9.36 -6.62
N VAL A 638 12.49 8.83 -5.79
CA VAL A 638 11.45 7.88 -6.21
C VAL A 638 10.57 8.51 -7.29
N ALA A 639 10.12 9.76 -7.11
CA ALA A 639 9.29 10.47 -8.07
C ALA A 639 10.00 10.65 -9.43
N MET A 640 11.25 11.09 -9.42
CA MET A 640 12.05 11.27 -10.64
C MET A 640 12.27 9.96 -11.38
N THR A 641 12.57 8.88 -10.66
CA THR A 641 12.81 7.54 -11.24
C THR A 641 11.55 6.80 -11.70
N ARG A 642 10.37 7.41 -11.60
CA ARG A 642 9.14 6.89 -12.24
C ARG A 642 9.10 7.22 -13.73
N ALA A 643 9.82 8.25 -14.17
CA ALA A 643 9.86 8.69 -15.55
C ALA A 643 10.74 7.78 -16.42
N LYS A 644 10.25 7.38 -17.59
CA LYS A 644 11.03 6.66 -18.60
C LYS A 644 11.72 7.61 -19.56
N GLU A 645 10.99 8.61 -20.08
CA GLU A 645 11.41 9.43 -21.21
C GLU A 645 11.42 10.92 -20.84
N ASP A 646 10.33 11.42 -20.24
CA ASP A 646 10.13 12.84 -19.92
C ASP A 646 9.82 13.05 -18.43
N LEU A 647 10.49 14.04 -17.83
CA LEU A 647 10.31 14.44 -16.44
C LEU A 647 10.19 15.96 -16.33
N HIS A 648 9.15 16.41 -15.65
CA HIS A 648 8.86 17.81 -15.38
C HIS A 648 8.70 18.02 -13.88
N ILE A 649 9.54 18.85 -13.27
CA ILE A 649 9.40 19.28 -11.87
C ILE A 649 8.90 20.72 -11.88
N VAL A 650 7.66 20.92 -11.40
CA VAL A 650 7.01 22.24 -11.43
C VAL A 650 7.23 22.97 -10.12
N VAL A 651 7.64 24.24 -10.23
CA VAL A 651 8.07 25.10 -9.11
C VAL A 651 7.14 26.33 -9.06
N PRO A 652 6.00 26.24 -8.37
CA PRO A 652 5.11 27.39 -8.17
C PRO A 652 5.75 28.40 -7.21
N GLN A 653 5.73 29.68 -7.58
CA GLN A 653 6.35 30.72 -6.76
C GLN A 653 5.45 31.22 -5.64
N ARG A 654 4.12 31.19 -5.83
CA ARG A 654 3.14 31.74 -4.88
C ARG A 654 2.15 30.68 -4.41
N PHE A 655 1.94 30.63 -3.10
CA PHE A 655 0.89 29.87 -2.44
C PHE A 655 -0.10 30.82 -1.77
N TYR A 656 -1.37 30.74 -2.15
CA TYR A 656 -2.41 31.64 -1.66
C TYR A 656 -2.93 31.19 -0.29
N VAL A 657 -3.13 32.13 0.63
CA VAL A 657 -3.62 31.83 1.98
C VAL A 657 -5.12 31.54 1.93
N HIS A 658 -5.58 30.50 2.63
CA HIS A 658 -7.01 30.18 2.75
C HIS A 658 -7.76 31.27 3.54
N ASN A 659 -9.07 31.39 3.27
CA ASN A 659 -9.98 32.32 3.96
C ASN A 659 -9.71 33.82 3.70
N GLN A 660 -9.48 34.17 2.44
CA GLN A 660 -9.39 35.56 1.97
C GLN A 660 -10.60 35.94 1.10
N PRO A 661 -10.96 37.25 1.00
CA PRO A 661 -12.00 37.71 0.08
C PRO A 661 -11.72 37.26 -1.37
N HIS A 662 -12.74 37.19 -2.22
CA HIS A 662 -12.61 36.79 -3.63
C HIS A 662 -11.60 37.63 -4.44
N LEU A 663 -11.26 38.84 -3.98
CA LEU A 663 -10.25 39.73 -4.57
C LEU A 663 -8.95 39.82 -3.73
N GLY A 664 -8.75 38.92 -2.76
CA GLY A 664 -7.55 38.89 -1.93
C GLY A 664 -6.35 38.31 -2.68
N ASP A 665 -5.19 38.98 -2.58
CA ASP A 665 -3.92 38.54 -3.18
C ASP A 665 -2.87 38.17 -2.10
N ARG A 666 -3.33 37.73 -0.92
CA ARG A 666 -2.41 37.36 0.15
C ARG A 666 -1.78 36.00 -0.17
N HIS A 667 -0.46 36.00 -0.35
CA HIS A 667 0.29 34.79 -0.71
C HIS A 667 1.63 34.69 0.04
N VAL A 668 2.15 33.47 0.12
CA VAL A 668 3.49 33.14 0.60
C VAL A 668 4.36 32.79 -0.61
N TRP A 669 5.62 33.22 -0.59
CA TRP A 669 6.60 32.87 -1.61
C TRP A 669 7.32 31.58 -1.20
N ALA A 670 7.34 30.60 -2.11
CA ALA A 670 8.05 29.35 -1.90
C ALA A 670 9.38 29.34 -2.66
N SER A 671 10.43 28.87 -1.99
CA SER A 671 11.72 28.62 -2.63
C SER A 671 11.68 27.27 -3.33
N ARG A 672 12.44 27.12 -4.42
CA ARG A 672 12.69 25.79 -5.03
C ARG A 672 13.17 24.81 -3.96
N THR A 673 12.77 23.55 -4.10
CA THR A 673 13.26 22.46 -3.26
C THR A 673 14.78 22.51 -3.05
N ARG A 674 15.20 22.44 -1.79
CA ARG A 674 16.62 22.35 -1.39
C ARG A 674 17.31 21.09 -1.90
N PHE A 675 16.53 20.09 -2.34
CA PHE A 675 17.07 18.86 -2.93
C PHE A 675 17.60 19.05 -4.35
N ILE A 676 17.34 20.19 -4.98
CA ILE A 676 17.97 20.61 -6.24
C ILE A 676 18.76 21.91 -5.99
N PRO A 677 19.94 21.83 -5.35
CA PRO A 677 20.79 22.98 -5.13
C PRO A 677 21.36 23.53 -6.45
N ALA A 678 21.96 24.73 -6.39
CA ALA A 678 22.44 25.45 -7.57
C ALA A 678 23.41 24.64 -8.44
N HIS A 679 24.28 23.82 -7.83
CA HIS A 679 25.25 23.01 -8.56
C HIS A 679 24.63 21.84 -9.34
N LEU A 680 23.38 21.44 -9.05
CA LEU A 680 22.64 20.43 -9.83
C LEU A 680 21.85 21.02 -11.00
N MET A 681 21.69 22.34 -11.07
CA MET A 681 20.95 23.00 -12.15
C MET A 681 21.41 22.65 -13.58
N PRO A 682 22.72 22.45 -13.86
CA PRO A 682 23.17 22.04 -15.19
C PRO A 682 22.59 20.71 -15.69
N LEU A 683 22.03 19.88 -14.79
CA LEU A 683 21.37 18.63 -15.15
C LEU A 683 19.91 18.81 -15.58
N PHE A 684 19.38 20.04 -15.55
CA PHE A 684 17.98 20.35 -15.86
C PHE A 684 17.87 21.43 -16.94
N GLU A 685 16.83 21.33 -17.77
CA GLU A 685 16.34 22.45 -18.59
C GLU A 685 15.43 23.32 -17.73
N ALA A 686 15.94 24.46 -17.24
CA ALA A 686 15.18 25.37 -16.38
C ALA A 686 14.58 26.54 -17.15
N TYR A 687 13.27 26.78 -17.01
CA TYR A 687 12.60 27.95 -17.62
C TYR A 687 11.34 28.36 -16.85
N ALA A 688 10.88 29.60 -17.08
CA ALA A 688 9.62 30.11 -16.55
C ALA A 688 8.47 29.89 -17.56
N TRP A 689 7.29 29.56 -17.07
CA TRP A 689 6.09 29.31 -17.86
C TRP A 689 4.89 30.15 -17.37
N PRO A 690 4.10 30.78 -18.26
CA PRO A 690 4.26 30.81 -19.72
C PRO A 690 5.55 31.52 -20.15
N ARG A 691 6.15 31.07 -21.25
CA ARG A 691 7.35 31.73 -21.79
C ARG A 691 6.95 33.15 -22.17
N VAL A 692 7.39 34.14 -21.37
CA VAL A 692 7.15 35.54 -21.69
C VAL A 692 7.86 35.81 -23.02
N PRO A 693 7.15 36.20 -24.10
CA PRO A 693 7.81 36.62 -25.31
C PRO A 693 8.69 37.81 -24.92
N VAL A 694 9.99 37.77 -25.24
CA VAL A 694 10.85 38.94 -25.07
C VAL A 694 10.18 40.07 -25.86
N PRO A 695 9.61 41.11 -25.22
CA PRO A 695 9.00 42.18 -25.98
C PRO A 695 10.15 42.84 -26.73
N GLY A 696 10.11 42.83 -28.06
CA GLY A 696 10.99 43.69 -28.84
C GLY A 696 10.83 45.11 -28.28
N ALA A 697 11.95 45.78 -27.98
CA ALA A 697 11.91 47.14 -27.46
C ALA A 697 10.94 47.96 -28.33
N PRO A 698 9.94 48.64 -27.74
CA PRO A 698 8.99 49.39 -28.54
C PRO A 698 9.77 50.36 -29.41
N SER A 699 9.61 50.26 -30.72
CA SER A 699 10.31 51.15 -31.63
C SER A 699 9.90 52.59 -31.31
N ALA A 700 10.81 53.55 -31.48
CA ALA A 700 10.48 54.96 -31.33
C ALA A 700 9.25 55.35 -32.19
N ALA A 701 9.05 54.66 -33.32
CA ALA A 701 7.88 54.79 -34.17
C ALA A 701 6.58 54.27 -33.52
N GLY A 702 6.61 53.15 -32.79
CA GLY A 702 5.47 52.60 -32.05
C GLY A 702 5.04 53.49 -30.87
N LEU A 703 6.00 54.07 -30.16
CA LEU A 703 5.74 55.04 -29.08
C LEU A 703 5.22 56.38 -29.64
N ALA A 704 5.74 56.84 -30.78
CA ALA A 704 5.26 58.05 -31.45
C ALA A 704 3.84 57.89 -32.02
N ALA A 705 3.52 56.72 -32.58
CA ALA A 705 2.18 56.39 -33.08
C ALA A 705 1.15 56.31 -31.94
N ALA A 706 1.52 55.72 -30.80
CA ALA A 706 0.65 55.67 -29.61
C ALA A 706 0.44 57.06 -28.98
N ALA A 707 1.46 57.93 -29.00
CA ALA A 707 1.35 59.30 -28.48
C ALA A 707 0.49 60.23 -29.36
N GLN A 708 0.44 60.01 -30.67
CA GLN A 708 -0.42 60.75 -31.61
C GLN A 708 -1.87 60.25 -31.61
N ALA A 709 -2.12 59.00 -31.21
CA ALA A 709 -3.46 58.45 -31.05
C ALA A 709 -4.06 58.80 -29.68
N LYS A 710 -4.27 60.09 -29.39
CA LYS A 710 -5.13 60.52 -28.28
C LYS A 710 -6.59 60.23 -28.64
N ILE A 711 -7.04 58.99 -28.42
CA ILE A 711 -8.43 58.60 -28.58
C ILE A 711 -9.19 59.10 -27.34
N GLU A 712 -9.90 60.22 -27.47
CA GLU A 712 -10.81 60.77 -26.46
C GLU A 712 -12.06 59.87 -26.29
N ILE A 713 -11.90 58.75 -25.60
CA ILE A 713 -12.98 57.79 -25.30
C ILE A 713 -14.13 58.49 -24.53
N GLY A 714 -13.80 59.47 -23.67
CA GLY A 714 -14.80 60.25 -22.93
C GLY A 714 -15.71 61.11 -23.82
N ALA A 715 -15.27 61.51 -25.02
CA ALA A 715 -16.13 62.19 -25.98
C ALA A 715 -17.07 61.22 -26.71
N LYS A 716 -16.59 60.01 -27.02
CA LYS A 716 -17.42 58.94 -27.62
C LYS A 716 -18.51 58.44 -26.66
N LEU A 717 -18.20 58.32 -25.38
CA LEU A 717 -19.16 57.89 -24.36
C LEU A 717 -20.23 58.95 -24.05
N ARG A 718 -19.89 60.25 -24.14
CA ARG A 718 -20.90 61.34 -24.02
C ARG A 718 -21.86 61.36 -25.19
N LYS A 719 -21.35 61.17 -26.41
CA LYS A 719 -22.14 61.05 -27.65
C LYS A 719 -23.08 59.82 -27.72
N MET A 720 -22.97 58.88 -26.79
CA MET A 720 -23.95 57.77 -26.71
C MET A 720 -25.27 58.18 -26.05
N TRP A 721 -25.31 59.35 -25.40
CA TRP A 721 -26.48 59.84 -24.64
C TRP A 721 -27.03 61.17 -25.17
N ASP A 722 -26.44 61.70 -26.25
CA ASP A 722 -27.02 62.74 -27.13
C ASP A 722 -27.67 62.03 -28.32
#